data_AF-A0A9W9KPZ3-F1
#
_entry.id   AF-A0A9W9KPZ3-F1
#
_cell.length_a   1.000
_cell.length_b   1.000
_cell.length_c   1.000
_cell.angle_alpha   90.00
_cell.angle_beta   90.00
_cell.angle_gamma   90.00
#
_symmetry.space_group_name_H-M   'P 1'
#
loop_
_entity.id
_entity.type
_entity.pdbx_description
1 polymer ?
#
loop_
_entity_poly.entity_id
_entity_poly.type
_entity_poly.pdbx_seq_one_letter_code
_entity_poly.pdbx_strand_id
1 'polypeptide(L)'
;MYIDPKVLKRRRSSSISDYDDQAEKKRKLEEEAQIECAGEPPAWAQNRPELCETIQWFTTWRGTFRTSSKFGITGVLIDGNTSCKYLDEEVIILGLSGGFSQDDEGNWTLKEDQTQRSSKSLRAMMVNYRTHSPVGVVIGDRNTVLKQRMPHRFNVMDFYIVTDMWHEKIGKFAGACARLQKLDLAKKSWWAEKGSPDPPIEPDFEMRPAAMRCGTCDVINRRIFKNGWICCNHECAEFWKLDGAEIENPEALKYDYNFMAYRVRWNLAEHLSLAQYPLIPPVPELTPENHRQLQYGNRANKGMVCPLCRKCVPRTHFMGWKCDVPQLVGREIPENDRGCPWTFMLQPSPMPFGTRLKKELEIYYNNPRHSYKFQFPDREDLTNSLPYRKFMFDLPGGGTVTQFLSNGEINAKMHGPDYLYHSLQAIDMGLRRHRLERHIVVGTSTNNFLQNFGVPYKFCVPNVSKPFSEAPPAILHAYGRLDWAFRQVTESSPASYKKPNEVLLIGYLEDQELKYHDDGNGSLGPTIATLCLGSSASMFIHMKHKYYYGISKLGIPADDDPVLEGCQNYAIRKELKEKYLAGEINFDQYYEERKRILKYRSTEPPNIFKLELFHGHIAVMNGANIQKYYEHRVASIKGLRFAVTARHVLPHPDLFEETMRMGDCELGPEYIYDGQ
;
A
#
# COMPACT_ATOMS: atom_id res chain seq x y z
N MET A 1 -1.47 12.72 -37.60
CA MET A 1 -2.82 12.77 -38.23
C MET A 1 -3.83 12.27 -37.21
N TYR A 2 -4.98 12.94 -37.16
CA TYR A 2 -6.06 12.84 -36.16
C TYR A 2 -6.32 11.43 -35.60
N ILE A 3 -6.15 11.27 -34.29
CA ILE A 3 -6.62 10.10 -33.53
C ILE A 3 -7.98 10.46 -32.91
N ASP A 4 -8.98 9.62 -33.17
CA ASP A 4 -10.36 9.72 -32.70
C ASP A 4 -10.42 9.86 -31.15
N PRO A 5 -11.03 10.92 -30.60
CA PRO A 5 -11.14 11.16 -29.15
C PRO A 5 -11.98 10.10 -28.39
N LYS A 6 -12.68 9.18 -29.07
CA LYS A 6 -13.60 8.24 -28.42
C LYS A 6 -12.94 6.98 -27.84
N VAL A 7 -11.68 6.68 -28.16
CA VAL A 7 -11.01 5.44 -27.70
C VAL A 7 -10.26 5.60 -26.36
N LEU A 8 -10.14 6.83 -25.83
CA LEU A 8 -9.48 7.12 -24.54
C LEU A 8 -10.38 7.01 -23.30
N LYS A 9 -11.70 6.75 -23.45
CA LYS A 9 -12.63 6.62 -22.32
C LYS A 9 -12.84 5.15 -21.91
N ARG A 10 -11.84 4.49 -21.32
CA ARG A 10 -12.05 3.26 -20.51
C ARG A 10 -10.89 2.97 -19.56
N ARG A 11 -10.45 4.00 -18.85
CA ARG A 11 -9.93 3.86 -17.48
C ARG A 11 -10.64 4.94 -16.67
N ARG A 12 -11.62 4.55 -15.84
CA ARG A 12 -12.10 5.41 -14.75
C ARG A 12 -10.90 5.64 -13.82
N SER A 13 -10.11 6.66 -14.13
CA SER A 13 -9.60 7.53 -13.08
C SER A 13 -10.82 8.06 -12.35
N SER A 14 -10.82 8.04 -11.01
CA SER A 14 -11.79 8.84 -10.27
C SER A 14 -11.65 10.29 -10.73
N SER A 15 -12.52 10.72 -11.62
CA SER A 15 -12.59 12.11 -12.06
C SER A 15 -13.04 12.96 -10.88
N ILE A 16 -12.77 14.25 -10.93
CA ILE A 16 -13.33 15.24 -9.98
C ILE A 16 -14.85 15.02 -9.81
N SER A 17 -15.56 14.59 -10.86
CA SER A 17 -16.99 14.23 -10.81
C SER A 17 -17.32 13.05 -9.86
N ASP A 18 -16.47 12.03 -9.72
CA ASP A 18 -16.70 10.92 -8.78
C ASP A 18 -16.52 11.38 -7.31
N TYR A 19 -15.75 12.43 -7.08
CA TYR A 19 -15.59 13.05 -5.76
C TYR A 19 -16.79 13.93 -5.40
N ASP A 20 -17.28 14.73 -6.35
CA ASP A 20 -18.47 15.55 -6.17
C ASP A 20 -19.72 14.68 -5.96
N ASP A 21 -19.89 13.61 -6.74
CA ASP A 21 -20.98 12.63 -6.57
C ASP A 21 -20.92 11.92 -5.20
N GLN A 22 -19.71 11.60 -4.71
CA GLN A 22 -19.53 10.99 -3.39
C GLN A 22 -19.77 11.97 -2.23
N ALA A 23 -19.39 13.24 -2.40
CA ALA A 23 -19.63 14.30 -1.43
C ALA A 23 -21.13 14.62 -1.33
N GLU A 24 -21.83 14.68 -2.46
CA GLU A 24 -23.28 14.92 -2.46
C GLU A 24 -24.07 13.73 -1.89
N LYS A 25 -23.68 12.49 -2.23
CA LYS A 25 -24.26 11.30 -1.61
C LYS A 25 -24.04 11.28 -0.09
N LYS A 26 -22.87 11.74 0.38
CA LYS A 26 -22.58 11.89 1.81
C LYS A 26 -23.51 12.93 2.45
N ARG A 27 -23.67 14.11 1.84
CA ARG A 27 -24.55 15.17 2.37
C ARG A 27 -25.99 14.68 2.53
N LYS A 28 -26.53 13.96 1.52
CA LYS A 28 -27.87 13.35 1.60
C LYS A 28 -27.98 12.35 2.74
N LEU A 29 -26.98 11.48 2.92
CA LEU A 29 -26.96 10.53 4.04
C LEU A 29 -26.85 11.23 5.40
N GLU A 30 -26.08 12.33 5.50
CA GLU A 30 -25.98 13.13 6.73
C GLU A 30 -27.28 13.89 7.03
N GLU A 31 -28.02 14.32 6.01
CA GLU A 31 -29.35 14.94 6.14
C GLU A 31 -30.43 13.91 6.56
N GLU A 32 -30.29 12.64 6.14
CA GLU A 32 -31.17 11.54 6.52
C GLU A 32 -30.84 10.94 7.90
N ALA A 33 -29.60 11.06 8.37
CA ALA A 33 -29.13 10.53 9.66
C ALA A 33 -29.51 11.46 10.83
N GLN A 34 -30.71 11.26 11.38
CA GLN A 34 -31.28 12.13 12.42
C GLN A 34 -30.94 11.72 13.86
N ILE A 35 -30.38 10.52 14.06
CA ILE A 35 -30.20 9.95 15.41
C ILE A 35 -28.73 10.11 15.86
N GLU A 36 -28.52 10.77 16.99
CA GLU A 36 -27.19 10.88 17.59
C GLU A 36 -26.78 9.57 18.29
N CYS A 37 -25.48 9.27 18.25
CA CYS A 37 -24.89 8.14 18.98
C CYS A 37 -24.81 8.44 20.48
N ALA A 38 -24.95 7.41 21.33
CA ALA A 38 -24.85 7.50 22.78
C ALA A 38 -23.43 7.80 23.28
N GLY A 39 -22.40 7.51 22.49
CA GLY A 39 -21.01 7.79 22.82
C GLY A 39 -20.09 7.84 21.60
N GLU A 40 -18.79 7.84 21.88
CA GLU A 40 -17.73 7.96 20.87
C GLU A 40 -17.02 6.63 20.64
N PRO A 41 -16.55 6.34 19.41
CA PRO A 41 -15.83 5.11 19.12
C PRO A 41 -14.52 5.01 19.92
N PRO A 42 -14.10 3.78 20.27
CA PRO A 42 -12.82 3.53 20.95
C PRO A 42 -11.60 3.80 20.04
N ALA A 43 -11.76 3.76 18.72
CA ALA A 43 -10.83 4.31 17.73
C ALA A 43 -11.53 4.66 16.43
N TRP A 44 -10.95 5.59 15.67
CA TRP A 44 -11.49 6.03 14.39
C TRP A 44 -10.39 6.43 13.40
N ALA A 45 -10.75 6.57 12.12
CA ALA A 45 -9.81 7.03 11.10
C ALA A 45 -10.50 7.85 10.01
N GLN A 46 -9.74 8.72 9.34
CA GLN A 46 -10.25 9.48 8.20
C GLN A 46 -10.24 8.70 6.90
N ASN A 47 -9.36 7.71 6.80
CA ASN A 47 -9.22 6.90 5.60
C ASN A 47 -8.87 5.45 5.98
N ARG A 48 -9.12 4.54 5.04
CA ARG A 48 -8.90 3.11 5.24
C ARG A 48 -7.42 2.76 5.49
N PRO A 49 -6.44 3.39 4.81
CA PRO A 49 -5.02 3.21 5.13
C PRO A 49 -4.66 3.43 6.59
N GLU A 50 -5.14 4.52 7.21
CA GLU A 50 -4.91 4.80 8.64
C GLU A 50 -5.38 3.66 9.54
N LEU A 51 -6.57 3.09 9.27
CA LEU A 51 -7.04 1.88 9.96
C LEU A 51 -6.12 0.69 9.72
N CYS A 52 -5.81 0.39 8.46
CA CYS A 52 -5.04 -0.80 8.09
C CYS A 52 -3.60 -0.78 8.62
N GLU A 53 -3.05 0.41 8.84
CA GLU A 53 -1.72 0.58 9.42
C GLU A 53 -1.74 0.49 10.95
N THR A 54 -2.88 0.75 11.59
CA THR A 54 -3.01 0.90 13.05
C THR A 54 -3.69 -0.31 13.72
N ILE A 55 -4.82 -0.78 13.18
CA ILE A 55 -5.66 -1.82 13.76
C ILE A 55 -5.24 -3.20 13.24
N GLN A 56 -4.59 -4.00 14.08
CA GLN A 56 -3.89 -5.22 13.66
C GLN A 56 -4.83 -6.32 13.13
N TRP A 57 -6.01 -6.47 13.71
CA TRP A 57 -7.05 -7.40 13.25
C TRP A 57 -7.78 -6.92 11.98
N PHE A 58 -7.60 -5.64 11.58
CA PHE A 58 -8.21 -5.07 10.38
C PHE A 58 -7.15 -4.58 9.39
N THR A 59 -6.69 -5.47 8.51
CA THR A 59 -5.64 -5.15 7.51
C THR A 59 -6.15 -5.40 6.09
N THR A 60 -7.42 -5.08 5.83
CA THR A 60 -8.05 -5.26 4.51
C THR A 60 -8.14 -3.94 3.74
N TRP A 61 -7.10 -3.69 2.95
CA TRP A 61 -6.96 -2.48 2.13
C TRP A 61 -8.05 -2.32 1.08
N ARG A 62 -8.72 -3.42 0.70
CA ARG A 62 -9.89 -3.46 -0.19
C ARG A 62 -10.85 -4.55 0.25
N GLY A 63 -12.14 -4.33 0.01
CA GLY A 63 -13.20 -5.29 0.33
C GLY A 63 -13.65 -5.23 1.80
N THR A 64 -14.53 -6.14 2.16
CA THR A 64 -15.27 -6.13 3.44
C THR A 64 -14.58 -6.94 4.53
N PHE A 65 -14.00 -8.09 4.17
CA PHE A 65 -13.53 -9.09 5.14
C PHE A 65 -12.01 -9.20 5.15
N ARG A 66 -11.39 -9.20 6.33
CA ARG A 66 -10.01 -9.65 6.53
C ARG A 66 -10.01 -11.14 6.85
N THR A 67 -9.66 -11.96 5.85
CA THR A 67 -9.63 -13.42 5.97
C THR A 67 -8.25 -13.95 6.34
N SER A 68 -8.23 -15.02 7.11
CA SER A 68 -7.08 -15.82 7.49
C SER A 68 -7.45 -17.30 7.35
N SER A 69 -6.62 -18.10 6.70
CA SER A 69 -6.83 -19.55 6.64
C SER A 69 -6.74 -20.21 8.01
N LYS A 70 -5.99 -19.63 8.94
CA LYS A 70 -5.77 -20.16 10.29
C LYS A 70 -6.78 -19.65 11.32
N PHE A 71 -7.19 -18.38 11.20
CA PHE A 71 -7.95 -17.68 12.25
C PHE A 71 -9.37 -17.28 11.79
N GLY A 72 -9.80 -17.70 10.60
CA GLY A 72 -11.07 -17.26 10.03
C GLY A 72 -11.05 -15.78 9.64
N ILE A 73 -12.18 -15.10 9.83
CA ILE A 73 -12.32 -13.65 9.67
C ILE A 73 -11.88 -12.98 10.98
N THR A 74 -10.97 -12.03 10.87
CA THR A 74 -10.46 -11.25 12.02
C THR A 74 -11.04 -9.84 12.06
N GLY A 75 -11.49 -9.32 10.91
CA GLY A 75 -12.04 -7.98 10.79
C GLY A 75 -13.09 -7.85 9.68
N VAL A 76 -14.12 -7.06 9.94
CA VAL A 76 -15.22 -6.72 9.01
C VAL A 76 -15.36 -5.21 8.90
N LEU A 77 -15.63 -4.72 7.69
CA LEU A 77 -16.03 -3.34 7.47
C LEU A 77 -17.45 -3.25 6.90
N ILE A 78 -18.31 -2.52 7.59
CA ILE A 78 -19.67 -2.19 7.17
C ILE A 78 -19.66 -0.74 6.68
N ASP A 79 -19.86 -0.54 5.38
CA ASP A 79 -19.81 0.77 4.72
C ASP A 79 -20.73 0.72 3.49
N GLY A 80 -20.74 1.75 2.64
CA GLY A 80 -21.75 1.88 1.57
C GLY A 80 -21.85 0.78 0.51
N ASN A 81 -20.90 -0.16 0.43
CA ASN A 81 -20.93 -1.30 -0.50
C ASN A 81 -20.94 -2.67 0.21
N THR A 82 -21.28 -2.70 1.50
CA THR A 82 -21.34 -3.95 2.26
C THR A 82 -22.75 -4.54 2.18
N SER A 83 -22.85 -5.85 1.97
CA SER A 83 -24.10 -6.63 2.02
C SER A 83 -24.61 -6.81 3.46
N CYS A 84 -24.61 -5.72 4.25
CA CYS A 84 -25.22 -5.71 5.58
C CYS A 84 -26.74 -5.61 5.42
N LYS A 85 -27.47 -6.57 5.98
CA LYS A 85 -28.93 -6.66 5.86
C LYS A 85 -29.64 -6.13 7.09
N TYR A 86 -28.98 -6.22 8.24
CA TYR A 86 -29.48 -5.73 9.51
C TYR A 86 -28.32 -5.36 10.43
N LEU A 87 -28.48 -4.29 11.20
CA LEU A 87 -27.56 -3.87 12.23
C LEU A 87 -28.33 -3.15 13.33
N ASP A 88 -28.15 -3.58 14.58
CA ASP A 88 -28.58 -2.85 15.77
C ASP A 88 -27.42 -2.70 16.77
N GLU A 89 -27.73 -2.47 18.04
CA GLU A 89 -26.76 -2.31 19.12
C GLU A 89 -25.95 -3.57 19.44
N GLU A 90 -26.46 -4.76 19.12
CA GLU A 90 -25.90 -6.05 19.57
C GLU A 90 -25.82 -7.11 18.47
N VAL A 91 -26.56 -6.98 17.38
CA VAL A 91 -26.73 -7.97 16.33
C VAL A 91 -26.43 -7.36 14.97
N ILE A 92 -25.70 -8.12 14.17
CA ILE A 92 -25.42 -7.78 12.77
C ILE A 92 -25.78 -8.99 11.91
N ILE A 93 -26.49 -8.76 10.80
CA ILE A 93 -26.69 -9.78 9.77
C ILE A 93 -26.02 -9.34 8.47
N LEU A 94 -25.12 -10.17 7.96
CA LEU A 94 -24.27 -9.87 6.81
C LEU A 94 -24.41 -10.97 5.75
N GLY A 95 -24.58 -10.59 4.49
CA GLY A 95 -24.23 -11.44 3.36
C GLY A 95 -22.72 -11.51 3.18
N LEU A 96 -22.20 -12.66 2.78
CA LEU A 96 -20.77 -12.89 2.58
C LEU A 96 -20.34 -12.55 1.14
N SER A 97 -19.07 -12.16 0.98
CA SER A 97 -18.52 -11.77 -0.33
C SER A 97 -17.96 -12.96 -1.11
N GLY A 98 -17.97 -12.89 -2.44
CA GLY A 98 -17.40 -13.93 -3.32
C GLY A 98 -18.40 -14.35 -4.39
N GLY A 99 -17.94 -14.68 -5.59
CA GLY A 99 -18.83 -15.02 -6.71
C GLY A 99 -19.61 -13.83 -7.30
N PHE A 100 -19.38 -12.59 -6.84
CA PHE A 100 -20.04 -11.40 -7.39
C PHE A 100 -19.24 -10.78 -8.54
N SER A 101 -19.93 -10.34 -9.59
CA SER A 101 -19.38 -9.47 -10.63
C SER A 101 -20.38 -8.36 -10.99
N GLN A 102 -19.89 -7.28 -11.59
CA GLN A 102 -20.79 -6.28 -12.17
C GLN A 102 -21.45 -6.85 -13.43
N ASP A 103 -22.73 -6.57 -13.61
CA ASP A 103 -23.41 -6.72 -14.89
C ASP A 103 -23.14 -5.50 -15.81
N ASP A 104 -23.75 -5.50 -17.00
CA ASP A 104 -23.57 -4.46 -18.02
C ASP A 104 -24.07 -3.08 -17.55
N GLU A 105 -24.94 -3.04 -16.54
CA GLU A 105 -25.48 -1.84 -15.91
C GLU A 105 -24.61 -1.35 -14.75
N GLY A 106 -23.60 -2.14 -14.35
CA GLY A 106 -22.68 -1.84 -13.26
C GLY A 106 -23.15 -2.32 -11.89
N ASN A 107 -24.27 -3.05 -11.82
CA ASN A 107 -24.81 -3.59 -10.59
C ASN A 107 -24.08 -4.88 -10.19
N TRP A 108 -23.78 -5.04 -8.91
CA TRP A 108 -23.11 -6.25 -8.41
C TRP A 108 -24.12 -7.38 -8.27
N THR A 109 -23.95 -8.43 -9.07
CA THR A 109 -24.80 -9.62 -9.04
C THR A 109 -23.97 -10.87 -8.75
N LEU A 110 -24.55 -11.81 -8.00
CA LEU A 110 -23.95 -13.11 -7.75
C LEU A 110 -23.98 -13.93 -9.05
N LYS A 111 -22.86 -14.58 -9.39
CA LYS A 111 -22.66 -15.33 -10.65
C LYS A 111 -22.43 -16.83 -10.46
N GLU A 112 -22.28 -17.27 -9.22
CA GLU A 112 -22.12 -18.68 -8.85
C GLU A 112 -22.54 -18.89 -7.39
N ASP A 113 -22.88 -20.13 -7.04
CA ASP A 113 -23.18 -20.49 -5.66
C ASP A 113 -21.96 -20.30 -4.76
N GLN A 114 -22.20 -19.74 -3.57
CA GLN A 114 -21.18 -19.60 -2.55
C GLN A 114 -21.04 -20.91 -1.77
N THR A 115 -20.02 -21.69 -2.10
CA THR A 115 -19.65 -22.93 -1.42
C THR A 115 -18.33 -22.77 -0.67
N GLN A 116 -17.97 -23.75 0.16
CA GLN A 116 -16.64 -23.77 0.81
C GLN A 116 -15.48 -23.78 -0.21
N ARG A 117 -15.73 -24.26 -1.44
CA ARG A 117 -14.74 -24.30 -2.51
C ARG A 117 -14.62 -22.94 -3.22
N SER A 118 -15.75 -22.34 -3.61
CA SER A 118 -15.78 -21.08 -4.37
C SER A 118 -15.54 -19.84 -3.50
N SER A 119 -16.01 -19.82 -2.25
CA SER A 119 -15.99 -18.61 -1.40
C SER A 119 -14.95 -18.68 -0.27
N LYS A 120 -13.94 -17.80 -0.35
CA LYS A 120 -12.94 -17.63 0.72
C LYS A 120 -13.53 -17.03 1.99
N SER A 121 -14.50 -16.12 1.87
CA SER A 121 -15.13 -15.48 3.03
C SER A 121 -16.02 -16.47 3.79
N LEU A 122 -16.78 -17.31 3.08
CA LEU A 122 -17.59 -18.38 3.67
C LEU A 122 -16.73 -19.35 4.45
N ARG A 123 -15.66 -19.87 3.83
CA ARG A 123 -14.74 -20.78 4.51
C ARG A 123 -14.14 -20.18 5.78
N ALA A 124 -13.76 -18.90 5.73
CA ALA A 124 -13.22 -18.20 6.89
C ALA A 124 -14.28 -17.96 7.97
N MET A 125 -15.50 -17.53 7.60
CA MET A 125 -16.61 -17.32 8.53
C MET A 125 -17.05 -18.62 9.22
N MET A 126 -17.00 -19.75 8.50
CA MET A 126 -17.26 -21.07 9.09
C MET A 126 -16.25 -21.45 10.18
N VAL A 127 -15.00 -20.98 10.08
CA VAL A 127 -14.02 -21.14 11.18
C VAL A 127 -14.48 -20.35 12.40
N ASN A 128 -14.88 -19.08 12.23
CA ASN A 128 -15.43 -18.29 13.35
C ASN A 128 -16.68 -18.93 13.95
N TYR A 129 -17.60 -19.44 13.12
CA TYR A 129 -18.82 -20.10 13.59
C TYR A 129 -18.53 -21.36 14.42
N ARG A 130 -17.56 -22.19 14.01
CA ARG A 130 -17.20 -23.41 14.74
C ARG A 130 -16.42 -23.14 16.03
N THR A 131 -15.58 -22.10 16.02
CA THR A 131 -14.65 -21.81 17.12
C THR A 131 -15.16 -20.71 18.05
N HIS A 132 -16.21 -20.00 17.66
CA HIS A 132 -16.68 -18.76 18.28
C HIS A 132 -15.57 -17.71 18.45
N SER A 133 -14.56 -17.73 17.57
CA SER A 133 -13.46 -16.77 17.61
C SER A 133 -13.96 -15.35 17.29
N PRO A 134 -13.53 -14.31 18.06
CA PRO A 134 -13.97 -12.94 17.86
C PRO A 134 -13.65 -12.35 16.49
N VAL A 135 -14.56 -11.51 16.01
CA VAL A 135 -14.48 -10.75 14.77
C VAL A 135 -14.60 -9.27 15.12
N GLY A 136 -13.56 -8.48 14.86
CA GLY A 136 -13.64 -7.03 15.06
C GLY A 136 -14.46 -6.38 13.95
N VAL A 137 -15.30 -5.41 14.29
CA VAL A 137 -16.15 -4.71 13.31
C VAL A 137 -15.80 -3.23 13.27
N VAL A 138 -15.71 -2.70 12.05
CA VAL A 138 -15.60 -1.27 11.75
C VAL A 138 -16.85 -0.85 10.97
N ILE A 139 -17.41 0.31 11.31
CA ILE A 139 -18.51 0.93 10.57
C ILE A 139 -18.07 2.26 9.95
N GLY A 140 -18.41 2.45 8.68
CA GLY A 140 -18.16 3.68 7.94
C GLY A 140 -19.37 4.61 7.93
N ASP A 141 -19.14 5.91 7.75
CA ASP A 141 -20.19 6.93 7.63
C ASP A 141 -21.07 6.82 6.38
N ARG A 142 -20.74 5.94 5.42
CA ARG A 142 -21.56 5.66 4.23
C ARG A 142 -22.44 4.43 4.39
N ASN A 143 -22.45 3.82 5.58
CA ASN A 143 -23.39 2.75 5.86
C ASN A 143 -24.83 3.30 5.76
N THR A 144 -25.76 2.48 5.28
CA THR A 144 -27.17 2.86 5.09
C THR A 144 -28.13 2.06 5.96
N VAL A 145 -27.60 1.10 6.74
CA VAL A 145 -28.40 0.17 7.54
C VAL A 145 -28.66 0.76 8.93
N LEU A 146 -27.64 1.37 9.53
CA LEU A 146 -27.76 2.06 10.80
C LEU A 146 -28.21 3.50 10.53
N LYS A 147 -29.23 3.96 11.26
CA LYS A 147 -29.79 5.32 11.07
C LYS A 147 -29.04 6.39 11.89
N GLN A 148 -28.13 5.96 12.75
CA GLN A 148 -27.32 6.82 13.59
C GLN A 148 -26.26 7.55 12.77
N ARG A 149 -26.04 8.82 13.08
CA ARG A 149 -24.97 9.62 12.50
C ARG A 149 -23.63 9.17 13.04
N MET A 150 -22.77 8.67 12.15
CA MET A 150 -21.42 8.25 12.51
C MET A 150 -20.51 9.47 12.77
N PRO A 151 -19.77 9.51 13.90
CA PRO A 151 -18.91 10.66 14.24
C PRO A 151 -17.74 10.87 13.26
N HIS A 152 -17.21 9.79 12.67
CA HIS A 152 -16.07 9.82 11.77
C HIS A 152 -16.27 8.97 10.53
N ARG A 153 -15.36 9.12 9.54
CA ARG A 153 -15.40 8.36 8.28
C ARG A 153 -15.36 6.85 8.51
N PHE A 154 -14.51 6.38 9.43
CA PHE A 154 -14.51 5.00 9.89
C PHE A 154 -14.37 4.92 11.40
N ASN A 155 -15.18 4.07 12.03
CA ASN A 155 -15.36 3.98 13.47
C ASN A 155 -15.24 2.51 13.89
N VAL A 156 -14.35 2.20 14.83
CA VAL A 156 -14.27 0.86 15.42
C VAL A 156 -15.50 0.65 16.30
N MET A 157 -16.23 -0.46 16.10
CA MET A 157 -17.41 -0.81 16.89
C MET A 157 -17.01 -1.60 18.13
N ASP A 158 -16.96 -2.93 18.01
CA ASP A 158 -16.59 -3.86 19.06
C ASP A 158 -16.20 -5.23 18.46
N PHE A 159 -15.91 -6.20 19.31
CA PHE A 159 -15.82 -7.61 18.93
C PHE A 159 -17.20 -8.27 18.88
N TYR A 160 -17.37 -9.12 17.88
CA TYR A 160 -18.55 -9.92 17.65
C TYR A 160 -18.18 -11.39 17.48
N ILE A 161 -19.16 -12.26 17.62
CA ILE A 161 -19.04 -13.70 17.40
C ILE A 161 -20.14 -14.15 16.44
N VAL A 162 -19.88 -15.19 15.67
CA VAL A 162 -20.85 -15.71 14.70
C VAL A 162 -21.77 -16.70 15.39
N THR A 163 -23.07 -16.41 15.44
CA THR A 163 -24.06 -17.26 16.12
C THR A 163 -24.83 -18.17 15.18
N ASP A 164 -24.98 -17.76 13.92
CA ASP A 164 -25.76 -18.51 12.93
C ASP A 164 -25.21 -18.25 11.53
N MET A 165 -25.33 -19.24 10.64
CA MET A 165 -25.01 -19.14 9.23
C MET A 165 -26.05 -19.89 8.39
N TRP A 166 -26.40 -19.34 7.23
CA TRP A 166 -27.37 -19.95 6.31
C TRP A 166 -27.14 -19.47 4.87
N HIS A 167 -27.81 -20.09 3.90
CA HIS A 167 -27.84 -19.62 2.51
C HIS A 167 -29.18 -18.99 2.17
N GLU A 168 -29.12 -17.97 1.32
CA GLU A 168 -30.27 -17.31 0.71
C GLU A 168 -30.17 -17.37 -0.81
N LYS A 169 -31.31 -17.36 -1.51
CA LYS A 169 -31.34 -17.26 -2.98
C LYS A 169 -31.15 -15.80 -3.37
N ILE A 170 -30.04 -15.51 -4.05
CA ILE A 170 -29.70 -14.21 -4.61
C ILE A 170 -29.71 -14.35 -6.13
N GLY A 171 -30.77 -13.86 -6.77
CA GLY A 171 -31.04 -14.14 -8.18
C GLY A 171 -31.22 -15.64 -8.41
N LYS A 172 -30.30 -16.25 -9.16
CA LYS A 172 -30.33 -17.70 -9.46
C LYS A 172 -29.42 -18.54 -8.56
N PHE A 173 -28.66 -17.91 -7.67
CA PHE A 173 -27.57 -18.55 -6.93
C PHE A 173 -27.78 -18.49 -5.43
N ALA A 174 -27.12 -19.38 -4.70
CA ALA A 174 -27.12 -19.42 -3.25
C ALA A 174 -26.00 -18.53 -2.68
N GLY A 175 -26.38 -17.43 -2.02
CA GLY A 175 -25.47 -16.55 -1.28
C GLY A 175 -25.47 -16.87 0.22
N ALA A 176 -24.30 -16.95 0.83
CA ALA A 176 -24.16 -17.23 2.25
C ALA A 176 -24.39 -15.96 3.09
N CYS A 177 -25.03 -16.14 4.24
CA CYS A 177 -25.29 -15.12 5.25
C CYS A 177 -24.79 -15.58 6.62
N ALA A 178 -24.49 -14.62 7.48
CA ALA A 178 -24.08 -14.85 8.84
C ALA A 178 -24.74 -13.86 9.79
N ARG A 179 -25.16 -14.35 10.96
CA ARG A 179 -25.59 -13.53 12.09
C ARG A 179 -24.43 -13.43 13.09
N LEU A 180 -24.12 -12.21 13.49
CA LEU A 180 -23.11 -11.88 14.46
C LEU A 180 -23.78 -11.28 15.69
N GLN A 181 -23.29 -11.65 16.87
CA GLN A 181 -23.69 -11.09 18.16
C GLN A 181 -22.49 -10.38 18.79
N LYS A 182 -22.72 -9.20 19.37
CA LYS A 182 -21.72 -8.46 20.14
C LYS A 182 -21.23 -9.33 21.30
N LEU A 183 -19.93 -9.38 21.49
CA LEU A 183 -19.31 -10.28 22.45
C LEU A 183 -19.58 -9.83 23.91
N ASP A 184 -19.46 -8.54 24.19
CA ASP A 184 -19.76 -7.95 25.50
C ASP A 184 -21.14 -7.28 25.48
N LEU A 185 -22.16 -8.03 25.94
CA LEU A 185 -23.55 -7.56 26.03
C LEU A 185 -23.81 -6.67 27.26
N ALA A 186 -22.95 -6.72 28.28
CA ALA A 186 -23.11 -5.89 29.48
C ALA A 186 -22.69 -4.44 29.20
N LYS A 187 -21.81 -4.24 28.23
CA LYS A 187 -21.36 -2.92 27.80
C LYS A 187 -22.32 -2.32 26.78
N LYS A 188 -22.83 -1.12 27.05
CA LYS A 188 -23.61 -0.36 26.07
C LYS A 188 -22.81 -0.07 24.80
N SER A 189 -23.47 -0.17 23.66
CA SER A 189 -22.89 0.17 22.37
C SER A 189 -22.79 1.69 22.22
N TRP A 190 -21.62 2.21 21.82
CA TRP A 190 -21.45 3.65 21.66
C TRP A 190 -22.33 4.20 20.53
N TRP A 191 -22.68 3.36 19.55
CA TRP A 191 -23.60 3.67 18.45
C TRP A 191 -25.08 3.43 18.78
N ALA A 192 -25.41 3.16 20.05
CA ALA A 192 -26.79 3.19 20.53
C ALA A 192 -27.41 4.58 20.32
N GLU A 193 -28.74 4.67 20.30
CA GLU A 193 -29.42 5.96 20.27
C GLU A 193 -29.11 6.77 21.54
N LYS A 194 -28.78 8.05 21.40
CA LYS A 194 -28.50 8.93 22.53
C LYS A 194 -29.72 9.05 23.44
N GLY A 195 -29.52 8.74 24.72
CA GLY A 195 -30.59 8.72 25.71
C GLY A 195 -31.39 7.40 25.78
N SER A 196 -31.05 6.40 24.96
CA SER A 196 -31.60 5.05 25.11
C SER A 196 -31.24 4.48 26.50
N PRO A 197 -32.02 3.53 27.05
CA PRO A 197 -31.68 2.88 28.31
C PRO A 197 -30.36 2.10 28.22
N ASP A 198 -29.72 1.86 29.36
CA ASP A 198 -28.57 0.96 29.44
C ASP A 198 -29.03 -0.49 29.24
N PRO A 199 -28.15 -1.38 28.73
CA PRO A 199 -28.49 -2.79 28.57
C PRO A 199 -28.89 -3.40 29.93
N PRO A 200 -29.78 -4.40 29.95
CA PRO A 200 -30.18 -5.06 31.19
C PRO A 200 -28.96 -5.70 31.87
N ILE A 201 -28.96 -5.71 33.20
CA ILE A 201 -27.88 -6.31 34.02
C ILE A 201 -27.64 -7.76 33.62
N GLU A 202 -28.72 -8.51 33.38
CA GLU A 202 -28.68 -9.85 32.81
C GLU A 202 -29.47 -9.89 31.50
N PRO A 203 -28.82 -10.17 30.36
CA PRO A 203 -29.52 -10.41 29.10
C PRO A 203 -30.42 -11.64 29.17
N ASP A 204 -31.52 -11.64 28.41
CA ASP A 204 -32.37 -12.82 28.24
C ASP A 204 -31.64 -13.86 27.39
N PHE A 205 -31.16 -14.91 28.06
CA PHE A 205 -30.55 -16.08 27.44
C PHE A 205 -31.51 -17.27 27.36
N GLU A 206 -32.80 -17.13 27.67
CA GLU A 206 -33.79 -18.21 27.60
C GLU A 206 -34.55 -18.17 26.27
N MET A 207 -34.74 -16.99 25.68
CA MET A 207 -35.39 -16.86 24.37
C MET A 207 -34.66 -17.70 23.31
N ARG A 208 -35.40 -18.51 22.54
CA ARG A 208 -34.86 -19.32 21.43
C ARG A 208 -35.72 -19.14 20.17
N PRO A 209 -35.11 -19.01 18.98
CA PRO A 209 -35.87 -19.12 17.75
C PRO A 209 -36.41 -20.55 17.62
N ALA A 210 -37.63 -20.69 17.11
CA ALA A 210 -38.17 -22.00 16.79
C ALA A 210 -37.25 -22.70 15.77
N ALA A 211 -37.18 -24.03 15.82
CA ALA A 211 -36.44 -24.83 14.85
C ALA A 211 -37.33 -25.93 14.26
N MET A 212 -37.16 -26.22 12.97
CA MET A 212 -37.90 -27.25 12.26
C MET A 212 -36.94 -28.07 11.39
N ARG A 213 -37.13 -29.38 11.39
CA ARG A 213 -36.44 -30.29 10.47
C ARG A 213 -37.13 -30.24 9.10
N CYS A 214 -36.37 -29.95 8.04
CA CYS A 214 -36.89 -30.01 6.68
C CYS A 214 -37.22 -31.47 6.31
N GLY A 215 -38.45 -31.75 5.86
CA GLY A 215 -38.87 -33.10 5.48
C GLY A 215 -38.18 -33.69 4.25
N THR A 216 -37.41 -32.88 3.50
CA THR A 216 -36.74 -33.32 2.26
C THR A 216 -35.25 -33.56 2.43
N CYS A 217 -34.53 -32.70 3.18
CA CYS A 217 -33.08 -32.84 3.39
C CYS A 217 -32.67 -33.13 4.82
N ASP A 218 -33.63 -33.25 5.75
CA ASP A 218 -33.42 -33.50 7.18
C ASP A 218 -32.56 -32.48 7.94
N VAL A 219 -32.17 -31.37 7.30
CA VAL A 219 -31.47 -30.26 7.93
C VAL A 219 -32.43 -29.51 8.85
N ILE A 220 -31.97 -29.23 10.08
CA ILE A 220 -32.68 -28.40 11.05
C ILE A 220 -32.48 -26.93 10.66
N ASN A 221 -33.58 -26.25 10.34
CA ASN A 221 -33.59 -24.83 10.02
C ASN A 221 -34.19 -24.06 11.21
N ARG A 222 -33.60 -22.92 11.57
CA ARG A 222 -34.19 -21.96 12.52
C ARG A 222 -35.24 -21.13 11.81
N ARG A 223 -36.24 -20.66 12.55
CA ARG A 223 -37.21 -19.67 12.06
C ARG A 223 -36.54 -18.30 11.96
N ILE A 224 -35.88 -18.05 10.83
CA ILE A 224 -35.17 -16.79 10.56
C ILE A 224 -36.14 -15.67 10.20
N PHE A 225 -37.20 -15.99 9.47
CA PHE A 225 -38.19 -15.03 8.97
C PHE A 225 -39.55 -15.25 9.62
N LYS A 226 -40.24 -14.16 9.96
CA LYS A 226 -41.57 -14.22 10.57
C LYS A 226 -42.62 -14.84 9.63
N ASN A 227 -42.39 -14.68 8.33
CA ASN A 227 -43.33 -15.03 7.25
C ASN A 227 -43.69 -16.52 7.22
N GLY A 228 -42.80 -17.41 7.67
CA GLY A 228 -42.98 -18.86 7.56
C GLY A 228 -41.65 -19.60 7.59
N TRP A 229 -41.68 -20.90 7.32
CA TRP A 229 -40.49 -21.75 7.29
C TRP A 229 -39.82 -21.74 5.93
N ILE A 230 -38.50 -21.59 5.92
CA ILE A 230 -37.67 -21.63 4.71
C ILE A 230 -36.51 -22.60 4.94
N CYS A 231 -36.34 -23.56 4.03
CA CYS A 231 -35.15 -24.40 4.01
C CYS A 231 -33.97 -23.59 3.47
N CYS A 232 -32.90 -23.48 4.25
CA CYS A 232 -31.70 -22.72 3.89
C CYS A 232 -30.55 -23.62 3.41
N ASN A 233 -30.81 -24.91 3.17
CA ASN A 233 -29.83 -25.81 2.56
C ASN A 233 -29.89 -25.66 1.03
N HIS A 234 -28.88 -25.02 0.44
CA HIS A 234 -28.83 -24.76 -1.02
C HIS A 234 -28.86 -26.01 -1.91
N GLU A 235 -28.57 -27.20 -1.38
CA GLU A 235 -28.63 -28.47 -2.12
C GLU A 235 -30.03 -29.12 -2.06
N CYS A 236 -30.97 -28.54 -1.31
CA CYS A 236 -32.31 -29.09 -1.11
C CYS A 236 -33.29 -28.63 -2.21
N ALA A 237 -34.18 -29.51 -2.65
CA ALA A 237 -35.27 -29.15 -3.56
C ALA A 237 -36.26 -28.12 -2.98
N GLU A 238 -36.36 -28.03 -1.65
CA GLU A 238 -37.16 -27.05 -0.91
C GLU A 238 -36.37 -25.78 -0.55
N PHE A 239 -35.15 -25.62 -1.09
CA PHE A 239 -34.31 -24.45 -0.84
C PHE A 239 -35.05 -23.16 -1.21
N TRP A 240 -35.08 -22.23 -0.25
CA TRP A 240 -35.62 -20.89 -0.44
C TRP A 240 -37.09 -20.83 -0.86
N LYS A 241 -37.89 -21.82 -0.44
CA LYS A 241 -39.35 -21.82 -0.52
C LYS A 241 -39.97 -21.48 0.83
N LEU A 242 -40.98 -20.61 0.84
CA LEU A 242 -41.73 -20.23 2.03
C LEU A 242 -42.91 -21.19 2.21
N ASP A 243 -42.84 -22.02 3.25
CA ASP A 243 -43.82 -23.08 3.53
C ASP A 243 -44.11 -23.97 2.30
N GLY A 244 -43.07 -24.24 1.51
CA GLY A 244 -43.13 -25.07 0.29
C GLY A 244 -43.49 -24.32 -1.00
N ALA A 245 -43.83 -23.02 -0.92
CA ALA A 245 -44.13 -22.19 -2.08
C ALA A 245 -42.94 -21.31 -2.50
N GLU A 246 -42.80 -21.02 -3.81
CA GLU A 246 -41.80 -20.07 -4.29
C GLU A 246 -42.05 -18.66 -3.71
N ILE A 247 -40.97 -17.94 -3.42
CA ILE A 247 -41.03 -16.60 -2.84
C ILE A 247 -41.06 -15.56 -3.96
N GLU A 248 -42.21 -14.94 -4.21
CA GLU A 248 -42.37 -13.92 -5.25
C GLU A 248 -41.60 -12.63 -4.95
N ASN A 249 -41.60 -12.19 -3.68
CA ASN A 249 -40.91 -10.97 -3.25
C ASN A 249 -39.98 -11.25 -2.04
N PRO A 250 -38.73 -11.70 -2.28
CA PRO A 250 -37.77 -11.97 -1.22
C PRO A 250 -37.42 -10.74 -0.36
N GLU A 251 -37.52 -9.53 -0.91
CA GLU A 251 -37.23 -8.28 -0.20
C GLU A 251 -38.31 -7.95 0.86
N ALA A 252 -39.51 -8.53 0.73
CA ALA A 252 -40.59 -8.36 1.70
C ALA A 252 -40.46 -9.26 2.95
N LEU A 253 -39.48 -10.19 2.97
CA LEU A 253 -39.23 -11.05 4.12
C LEU A 253 -38.78 -10.22 5.33
N LYS A 254 -39.38 -10.47 6.48
CA LYS A 254 -39.05 -9.78 7.74
C LYS A 254 -38.48 -10.79 8.72
N TYR A 255 -37.40 -10.42 9.42
CA TYR A 255 -36.82 -11.28 10.44
C TYR A 255 -37.81 -11.60 11.56
N ASP A 256 -37.76 -12.83 12.06
CA ASP A 256 -38.56 -13.28 13.20
C ASP A 256 -38.09 -12.61 14.50
N TYR A 257 -39.03 -12.22 15.36
CA TYR A 257 -38.71 -11.53 16.61
C TYR A 257 -37.81 -12.39 17.52
N ASN A 258 -38.10 -13.69 17.68
CA ASN A 258 -37.32 -14.56 18.56
C ASN A 258 -35.92 -14.78 18.00
N PHE A 259 -35.75 -14.79 16.67
CA PHE A 259 -34.43 -14.86 16.04
C PHE A 259 -33.60 -13.59 16.26
N MET A 260 -34.24 -12.42 16.22
CA MET A 260 -33.58 -11.15 16.49
C MET A 260 -33.24 -10.98 17.97
N ALA A 261 -34.16 -11.32 18.87
CA ALA A 261 -34.00 -11.24 20.31
C ALA A 261 -33.05 -12.31 20.89
N TYR A 262 -32.83 -13.41 20.17
CA TYR A 262 -31.96 -14.51 20.63
C TYR A 262 -30.56 -14.03 21.02
N ARG A 263 -30.14 -14.33 22.25
CA ARG A 263 -28.76 -14.17 22.70
C ARG A 263 -28.21 -15.51 23.15
N VAL A 264 -26.99 -15.80 22.74
CA VAL A 264 -26.24 -16.95 23.23
C VAL A 264 -25.34 -16.49 24.37
N ARG A 265 -25.27 -17.32 25.41
CA ARG A 265 -24.40 -17.11 26.58
C ARG A 265 -23.02 -17.69 26.32
N TRP A 266 -21.99 -16.93 26.66
CA TRP A 266 -20.59 -17.33 26.52
C TRP A 266 -19.76 -16.77 27.67
N ASN A 267 -18.59 -17.34 27.90
CA ASN A 267 -17.60 -16.77 28.80
C ASN A 267 -16.81 -15.67 28.07
N LEU A 268 -17.03 -14.41 28.45
CA LEU A 268 -16.39 -13.23 27.84
C LEU A 268 -14.85 -13.32 27.88
N ALA A 269 -14.27 -13.70 29.02
CA ALA A 269 -12.82 -13.75 29.18
C ALA A 269 -12.18 -14.85 28.31
N GLU A 270 -12.81 -16.03 28.27
CA GLU A 270 -12.35 -17.14 27.40
C GLU A 270 -12.40 -16.74 25.92
N HIS A 271 -13.48 -16.11 25.47
CA HIS A 271 -13.64 -15.75 24.06
C HIS A 271 -12.75 -14.58 23.67
N LEU A 272 -12.56 -13.58 24.54
CA LEU A 272 -11.57 -12.52 24.31
C LEU A 272 -10.15 -13.08 24.19
N SER A 273 -9.82 -14.16 24.92
CA SER A 273 -8.51 -14.82 24.80
C SER A 273 -8.27 -15.48 23.43
N LEU A 274 -9.33 -15.76 22.67
CA LEU A 274 -9.25 -16.26 21.29
C LEU A 274 -8.95 -15.14 20.28
N ALA A 275 -9.12 -13.87 20.66
CA ALA A 275 -8.80 -12.75 19.78
C ALA A 275 -7.28 -12.67 19.57
N GLN A 276 -6.86 -12.65 18.30
CA GLN A 276 -5.43 -12.59 17.95
C GLN A 276 -4.77 -11.28 18.42
N TYR A 277 -5.56 -10.20 18.49
CA TYR A 277 -5.11 -8.86 18.82
C TYR A 277 -6.19 -8.18 19.68
N PRO A 278 -5.81 -7.23 20.55
CA PRO A 278 -6.78 -6.42 21.27
C PRO A 278 -7.64 -5.61 20.30
N LEU A 279 -8.86 -5.24 20.72
CA LEU A 279 -9.75 -4.38 19.92
C LEU A 279 -9.03 -3.09 19.53
N ILE A 280 -8.38 -2.47 20.51
CA ILE A 280 -7.54 -1.28 20.37
C ILE A 280 -6.12 -1.63 20.81
N PRO A 281 -5.13 -1.61 19.90
CA PRO A 281 -3.74 -1.79 20.29
C PRO A 281 -3.31 -0.70 21.29
N PRO A 282 -2.69 -1.05 22.42
CA PRO A 282 -2.18 -0.05 23.35
C PRO A 282 -1.01 0.73 22.74
N VAL A 283 -0.82 1.97 23.19
CA VAL A 283 0.43 2.69 22.91
C VAL A 283 1.55 1.94 23.61
N PRO A 284 2.64 1.56 22.91
CA PRO A 284 3.72 0.81 23.53
C PRO A 284 4.45 1.67 24.55
N GLU A 285 4.84 1.06 25.68
CA GLU A 285 5.81 1.66 26.60
C GLU A 285 7.19 1.64 25.94
N LEU A 286 7.90 2.75 25.99
CA LEU A 286 9.23 2.86 25.40
C LEU A 286 10.28 2.34 26.41
N THR A 287 10.96 1.24 26.08
CA THR A 287 12.03 0.67 26.90
C THR A 287 13.33 0.62 26.10
N PRO A 288 14.51 0.57 26.74
CA PRO A 288 15.79 0.40 26.05
C PRO A 288 15.83 -0.82 25.11
N GLU A 289 15.13 -1.90 25.47
CA GLU A 289 15.08 -3.15 24.73
C GLU A 289 14.25 -3.04 23.45
N ASN A 290 13.10 -2.33 23.51
CA ASN A 290 12.17 -2.23 22.39
C ASN A 290 12.38 -0.98 21.52
N HIS A 291 13.13 0.01 22.00
CA HIS A 291 13.35 1.29 21.32
C HIS A 291 13.78 1.09 19.86
N ARG A 292 14.77 0.22 19.64
CA ARG A 292 15.28 -0.09 18.28
C ARG A 292 14.23 -0.77 17.39
N GLN A 293 13.44 -1.67 17.95
CA GLN A 293 12.40 -2.37 17.19
C GLN A 293 11.28 -1.40 16.78
N LEU A 294 10.90 -0.48 17.66
CA LEU A 294 9.94 0.58 17.37
C LEU A 294 10.51 1.58 16.36
N GLN A 295 11.82 1.85 16.39
CA GLN A 295 12.44 2.81 15.49
C GLN A 295 12.68 2.27 14.09
N TYR A 296 13.22 1.06 13.95
CA TYR A 296 13.73 0.56 12.67
C TYR A 296 13.24 -0.84 12.26
N GLY A 297 12.61 -1.59 13.17
CA GLY A 297 12.21 -2.97 12.92
C GLY A 297 11.06 -3.14 11.92
N ASN A 298 10.73 -4.37 11.57
CA ASN A 298 9.71 -4.68 10.55
C ASN A 298 8.26 -4.23 10.88
N ARG A 299 7.97 -3.90 12.14
CA ARG A 299 6.69 -3.33 12.59
C ARG A 299 6.75 -1.84 12.90
N ALA A 300 7.92 -1.23 12.73
CA ALA A 300 8.15 0.18 13.02
C ALA A 300 7.23 1.10 12.19
N ASN A 301 6.78 0.69 11.00
CA ASN A 301 5.83 1.46 10.18
C ASN A 301 4.37 1.46 10.64
N LYS A 302 4.02 0.71 11.69
CA LYS A 302 2.62 0.63 12.15
C LYS A 302 2.17 1.94 12.78
N GLY A 303 0.89 2.25 12.63
CA GLY A 303 0.24 3.39 13.28
C GLY A 303 -0.06 3.12 14.74
N MET A 304 -0.48 4.16 15.46
CA MET A 304 -0.91 4.11 16.85
C MET A 304 -2.28 4.76 17.00
N VAL A 305 -3.10 4.27 17.93
CA VAL A 305 -4.32 4.98 18.32
C VAL A 305 -3.93 6.08 19.29
N CYS A 306 -4.26 7.32 18.96
CA CYS A 306 -4.01 8.47 19.83
C CYS A 306 -4.80 8.31 21.14
N PRO A 307 -4.18 8.34 22.32
CA PRO A 307 -4.89 8.16 23.60
C PRO A 307 -5.80 9.35 23.96
N LEU A 308 -5.58 10.54 23.37
CA LEU A 308 -6.42 11.72 23.63
C LEU A 308 -7.68 11.75 22.76
N CYS A 309 -7.52 11.73 21.43
CA CYS A 309 -8.63 11.87 20.49
C CYS A 309 -9.08 10.56 19.83
N ARG A 310 -8.41 9.43 20.10
CA ARG A 310 -8.72 8.09 19.55
C ARG A 310 -8.55 7.93 18.03
N LYS A 311 -7.98 8.91 17.33
CA LYS A 311 -7.64 8.76 15.90
C LYS A 311 -6.54 7.70 15.71
N CYS A 312 -6.67 6.89 14.68
CA CYS A 312 -5.59 6.10 14.11
C CYS A 312 -4.55 7.04 13.47
N VAL A 313 -3.41 7.18 14.12
CA VAL A 313 -2.29 8.03 13.70
C VAL A 313 -1.27 7.14 12.96
N PRO A 314 -1.13 7.28 11.64
CA PRO A 314 -0.12 6.56 10.89
C PRO A 314 1.27 7.08 11.26
N ARG A 315 2.31 6.24 11.11
CA ARG A 315 3.69 6.72 11.25
C ARG A 315 4.08 7.52 10.02
N THR A 316 3.86 8.83 10.04
CA THR A 316 4.27 9.73 8.95
C THR A 316 5.67 10.29 9.15
N HIS A 317 6.14 10.40 10.39
CA HIS A 317 7.44 10.96 10.70
C HIS A 317 8.46 9.86 10.93
N PHE A 318 9.66 10.01 10.37
CA PHE A 318 10.72 9.03 10.58
C PHE A 318 11.05 8.87 12.07
N MET A 319 11.00 9.97 12.82
CA MET A 319 11.27 10.01 14.26
C MET A 319 10.07 9.65 15.14
N GLY A 320 8.88 9.35 14.59
CA GLY A 320 7.75 8.90 15.43
C GLY A 320 6.36 9.25 14.89
N TRP A 321 5.43 9.52 15.81
CA TRP A 321 4.01 9.74 15.53
C TRP A 321 3.58 11.10 16.06
N LYS A 322 2.81 11.83 15.26
CA LYS A 322 2.19 13.10 15.61
C LYS A 322 0.74 13.08 15.17
N CYS A 323 -0.17 13.32 16.09
CA CYS A 323 -1.59 13.42 15.77
C CYS A 323 -1.84 14.66 14.89
N ASP A 324 -2.64 14.50 13.85
CA ASP A 324 -2.98 15.55 12.87
C ASP A 324 -4.42 16.06 13.01
N VAL A 325 -5.12 15.71 14.09
CA VAL A 325 -6.47 16.19 14.36
C VAL A 325 -6.41 17.68 14.73
N PRO A 326 -7.09 18.57 13.99
CA PRO A 326 -7.30 19.97 14.42
C PRO A 326 -8.05 19.99 15.76
N GLN A 327 -7.87 21.02 16.60
CA GLN A 327 -8.56 21.06 17.90
C GLN A 327 -10.07 21.09 17.65
N LEU A 328 -10.81 20.21 18.32
CA LEU A 328 -12.27 20.16 18.24
C LEU A 328 -12.83 21.38 19.00
N VAL A 329 -13.58 22.22 18.30
CA VAL A 329 -14.34 23.37 18.83
C VAL A 329 -15.40 22.88 19.82
N GLY A 330 -15.49 23.50 21.00
CA GLY A 330 -16.50 23.18 22.02
C GLY A 330 -16.27 23.69 23.45
N ARG A 331 -15.15 24.36 23.74
CA ARG A 331 -14.92 25.17 24.96
C ARG A 331 -14.20 26.45 24.52
N GLU A 332 -14.50 27.59 25.13
CA GLU A 332 -13.91 28.89 24.79
C GLU A 332 -12.36 28.81 24.74
N ILE A 333 -11.76 29.24 23.61
CA ILE A 333 -10.31 29.22 23.38
C ILE A 333 -9.81 30.65 23.08
N PRO A 334 -8.76 31.14 23.76
CA PRO A 334 -8.02 32.36 23.39
C PRO A 334 -7.23 32.22 22.07
N GLU A 335 -6.91 33.36 21.45
CA GLU A 335 -6.45 33.61 20.05
C GLU A 335 -5.18 32.90 19.49
N ASN A 336 -4.86 31.64 19.81
CA ASN A 336 -3.82 30.90 19.06
C ASN A 336 -4.09 29.40 18.88
N ASP A 337 -4.54 29.05 17.67
CA ASP A 337 -4.70 27.71 17.07
C ASP A 337 -3.64 26.68 17.47
N ARG A 338 -4.01 25.62 18.22
CA ARG A 338 -3.17 24.40 18.31
C ARG A 338 -4.03 23.16 18.24
N GLY A 339 -3.75 22.20 17.35
CA GLY A 339 -4.49 20.94 17.23
C GLY A 339 -4.35 19.98 18.43
N CYS A 340 -4.72 18.70 18.25
CA CYS A 340 -4.46 17.63 19.22
C CYS A 340 -2.94 17.58 19.54
N PRO A 341 -2.52 17.73 20.80
CA PRO A 341 -1.11 17.89 21.13
C PRO A 341 -0.35 16.55 21.22
N TRP A 342 -1.04 15.42 21.03
CA TRP A 342 -0.42 14.12 21.25
C TRP A 342 0.68 13.81 20.23
N THR A 343 1.86 13.47 20.76
CA THR A 343 3.01 12.99 20.01
C THR A 343 3.63 11.81 20.73
N PHE A 344 4.23 10.90 19.96
CA PHE A 344 5.08 9.84 20.45
C PHE A 344 6.37 9.88 19.61
N MET A 345 7.36 10.61 20.11
CA MET A 345 8.63 10.82 19.40
C MET A 345 9.71 9.92 19.99
N LEU A 346 10.41 9.23 19.11
CA LEU A 346 11.54 8.38 19.45
C LEU A 346 12.80 9.24 19.49
N GLN A 347 13.65 9.01 20.50
CA GLN A 347 14.95 9.64 20.51
C GLN A 347 15.83 9.02 19.41
N PRO A 348 16.74 9.79 18.80
CA PRO A 348 17.74 9.20 17.91
C PRO A 348 18.54 8.13 18.66
N SER A 349 18.62 6.92 18.10
CA SER A 349 19.49 5.85 18.59
C SER A 349 20.36 5.34 17.41
N PRO A 350 21.36 6.13 16.98
CA PRO A 350 22.19 5.78 15.84
C PRO A 350 22.89 4.44 16.03
N MET A 351 22.82 3.60 15.01
CA MET A 351 23.55 2.34 14.98
C MET A 351 24.84 2.53 14.18
N PRO A 352 26.00 2.14 14.73
CA PRO A 352 27.21 2.07 13.93
C PRO A 352 27.05 0.99 12.85
N PHE A 353 27.80 1.12 11.76
CA PHE A 353 27.86 0.07 10.75
C PHE A 353 28.51 -1.19 11.35
N GLY A 354 27.70 -2.22 11.61
CA GLY A 354 28.09 -3.36 12.43
C GLY A 354 29.13 -4.28 11.78
N THR A 355 29.93 -4.96 12.62
CA THR A 355 31.02 -5.87 12.20
C THR A 355 30.58 -6.95 11.21
N ARG A 356 29.35 -7.46 11.35
CA ARG A 356 28.79 -8.43 10.41
C ARG A 356 28.67 -7.85 8.99
N LEU A 357 28.12 -6.65 8.86
CA LEU A 357 27.95 -6.00 7.56
C LEU A 357 29.29 -5.57 6.96
N LYS A 358 30.26 -5.17 7.80
CA LYS A 358 31.65 -4.93 7.38
C LYS A 358 32.28 -6.19 6.76
N LYS A 359 32.14 -7.33 7.42
CA LYS A 359 32.63 -8.62 6.90
C LYS A 359 31.95 -9.04 5.60
N GLU A 360 30.62 -8.87 5.51
CA GLU A 360 29.88 -9.16 4.27
C GLU A 360 30.38 -8.28 3.11
N LEU A 361 30.62 -6.98 3.36
CA LEU A 361 31.20 -6.06 2.39
C LEU A 361 32.62 -6.48 1.98
N GLU A 362 33.50 -6.82 2.92
CA GLU A 362 34.88 -7.24 2.63
C GLU A 362 34.93 -8.51 1.77
N ILE A 363 34.11 -9.51 2.09
CA ILE A 363 34.00 -10.74 1.31
C ILE A 363 33.55 -10.40 -0.12
N TYR A 364 32.53 -9.55 -0.25
CA TYR A 364 32.01 -9.13 -1.53
C TYR A 364 33.06 -8.37 -2.34
N TYR A 365 33.71 -7.37 -1.75
CA TYR A 365 34.71 -6.54 -2.43
C TYR A 365 35.87 -7.38 -2.97
N ASN A 366 36.31 -8.38 -2.20
CA ASN A 366 37.41 -9.27 -2.60
C ASN A 366 36.99 -10.31 -3.66
N ASN A 367 35.72 -10.75 -3.66
CA ASN A 367 35.22 -11.73 -4.61
C ASN A 367 33.75 -11.47 -5.02
N PRO A 368 33.50 -10.42 -5.83
CA PRO A 368 32.14 -10.03 -6.19
C PRO A 368 31.55 -10.94 -7.27
N ARG A 369 32.38 -11.77 -7.93
CA ARG A 369 31.97 -12.62 -9.06
C ARG A 369 30.89 -13.64 -8.70
N HIS A 370 30.83 -14.10 -7.44
CA HIS A 370 29.83 -15.07 -7.00
C HIS A 370 28.40 -14.52 -6.87
N SER A 371 28.21 -13.19 -6.89
CA SER A 371 26.87 -12.59 -6.71
C SER A 371 26.06 -12.40 -7.99
N TYR A 372 26.72 -12.43 -9.15
CA TYR A 372 26.12 -12.08 -10.43
C TYR A 372 25.45 -13.29 -11.07
N LYS A 373 24.20 -13.54 -10.67
CA LYS A 373 23.42 -14.71 -11.13
C LYS A 373 22.95 -14.62 -12.59
N PHE A 374 22.80 -13.40 -13.13
CA PHE A 374 22.14 -13.16 -14.43
C PHE A 374 23.11 -12.72 -15.52
N GLN A 375 24.00 -11.77 -15.22
CA GLN A 375 25.02 -11.25 -16.14
C GLN A 375 26.21 -10.73 -15.32
N PHE A 376 27.42 -11.06 -15.76
CA PHE A 376 28.65 -10.44 -15.26
C PHE A 376 28.80 -9.02 -15.81
N PRO A 377 29.56 -8.13 -15.15
CA PRO A 377 29.84 -6.81 -15.72
C PRO A 377 30.50 -6.94 -17.10
N ASP A 378 30.05 -6.12 -18.05
CA ASP A 378 30.60 -6.10 -19.42
C ASP A 378 32.01 -5.50 -19.43
N ARG A 379 32.28 -4.58 -18.50
CA ARG A 379 33.61 -3.98 -18.28
C ARG A 379 33.91 -3.85 -16.78
N GLU A 380 35.17 -4.09 -16.41
CA GLU A 380 35.73 -3.91 -15.07
C GLU A 380 36.92 -2.93 -15.17
N ASP A 381 36.86 -1.80 -14.46
CA ASP A 381 37.96 -0.83 -14.37
C ASP A 381 38.57 -0.88 -12.96
N LEU A 382 39.85 -1.24 -12.93
CA LEU A 382 40.68 -1.39 -11.73
C LEU A 382 41.77 -0.31 -11.62
N THR A 383 41.96 0.53 -12.65
CA THR A 383 43.19 1.32 -12.83
C THR A 383 42.98 2.83 -12.68
N ASN A 384 41.77 3.37 -12.90
CA ASN A 384 41.55 4.82 -12.99
C ASN A 384 40.70 5.45 -11.87
N SER A 385 40.35 4.71 -10.82
CA SER A 385 39.50 5.23 -9.74
C SER A 385 39.81 4.65 -8.37
N LEU A 386 41.09 4.53 -8.02
CA LEU A 386 41.43 4.33 -6.61
C LEU A 386 40.72 5.43 -5.80
N PRO A 387 39.91 5.05 -4.79
CA PRO A 387 39.85 3.74 -4.12
C PRO A 387 38.71 2.78 -4.54
N TYR A 388 37.79 3.16 -5.44
CA TYR A 388 36.66 2.32 -5.87
C TYR A 388 37.00 1.38 -7.05
N ARG A 389 36.47 0.14 -7.00
CA ARG A 389 36.38 -0.73 -8.19
C ARG A 389 35.12 -0.39 -8.98
N LYS A 390 35.21 -0.28 -10.31
CA LYS A 390 34.09 0.09 -11.17
C LYS A 390 33.63 -1.09 -12.02
N PHE A 391 32.36 -1.47 -11.88
CA PHE A 391 31.71 -2.48 -12.72
C PHE A 391 30.67 -1.81 -13.61
N MET A 392 30.75 -2.02 -14.92
CA MET A 392 29.87 -1.39 -15.90
C MET A 392 29.02 -2.45 -16.61
N PHE A 393 27.74 -2.15 -16.74
CA PHE A 393 26.73 -2.99 -17.38
C PHE A 393 26.06 -2.17 -18.49
N ASP A 394 26.16 -2.62 -19.72
CA ASP A 394 25.55 -1.97 -20.87
C ASP A 394 24.09 -2.42 -21.03
N LEU A 395 23.20 -1.44 -21.17
CA LEU A 395 21.78 -1.65 -21.42
C LEU A 395 21.50 -1.31 -22.89
N PRO A 396 21.15 -2.30 -23.73
CA PRO A 396 20.90 -2.09 -25.16
C PRO A 396 19.96 -0.92 -25.44
N GLY A 397 20.41 0.06 -26.22
CA GLY A 397 19.66 1.27 -26.57
C GLY A 397 19.32 2.21 -25.39
N GLY A 398 19.72 1.87 -24.17
CA GLY A 398 19.45 2.61 -22.94
C GLY A 398 20.61 3.50 -22.51
N GLY A 399 21.78 2.89 -22.31
CA GLY A 399 22.96 3.51 -21.72
C GLY A 399 23.77 2.50 -20.91
N THR A 400 24.44 2.95 -19.85
CA THR A 400 25.27 2.10 -18.99
C THR A 400 24.86 2.28 -17.52
N VAL A 401 24.92 1.19 -16.75
CA VAL A 401 24.86 1.22 -15.29
C VAL A 401 26.24 0.94 -14.74
N THR A 402 26.79 1.87 -13.97
CA THR A 402 28.12 1.76 -13.34
C THR A 402 27.95 1.59 -11.84
N GLN A 403 28.56 0.55 -11.29
CA GLN A 403 28.62 0.29 -9.87
C GLN A 403 30.03 0.60 -9.35
N PHE A 404 30.14 1.55 -8.43
CA PHE A 404 31.36 1.86 -7.70
C PHE A 404 31.33 1.06 -6.39
N LEU A 405 32.19 0.06 -6.27
CA LEU A 405 32.30 -0.82 -5.12
C LEU A 405 33.19 -0.17 -4.07
N SER A 406 32.64 0.03 -2.87
CA SER A 406 33.34 0.60 -1.73
C SER A 406 34.02 -0.49 -0.91
N ASN A 407 34.90 -0.09 0.00
CA ASN A 407 35.55 -0.98 0.95
C ASN A 407 35.63 -0.32 2.35
N GLY A 408 36.21 -1.03 3.32
CA GLY A 408 36.32 -0.55 4.69
C GLY A 408 37.10 0.77 4.84
N GLU A 409 38.15 0.97 4.05
CA GLU A 409 38.98 2.17 4.13
C GLU A 409 38.20 3.41 3.68
N ILE A 410 37.54 3.32 2.52
CA ILE A 410 36.70 4.41 1.98
C ILE A 410 35.60 4.77 2.98
N ASN A 411 34.95 3.75 3.54
CA ASN A 411 33.83 3.93 4.45
C ASN A 411 34.24 4.62 5.76
N ALA A 412 35.44 4.30 6.28
CA ALA A 412 35.95 4.80 7.55
C ALA A 412 36.61 6.19 7.47
N LYS A 413 36.86 6.72 6.27
CA LYS A 413 37.43 8.07 6.13
C LYS A 413 36.57 9.14 6.79
N MET A 414 37.21 10.27 7.11
CA MET A 414 36.52 11.44 7.63
C MET A 414 35.40 11.84 6.67
N HIS A 415 34.19 12.06 7.20
CA HIS A 415 32.98 12.33 6.41
C HIS A 415 32.63 11.25 5.37
N GLY A 416 33.15 10.03 5.56
CA GLY A 416 32.87 8.85 4.76
C GLY A 416 31.50 8.22 5.04
N PRO A 417 31.14 7.18 4.28
CA PRO A 417 29.92 6.41 4.48
C PRO A 417 29.57 6.04 5.94
N ASP A 418 30.53 5.66 6.79
CA ASP A 418 30.27 5.33 8.21
C ASP A 418 29.73 6.58 8.95
N TYR A 419 30.35 7.75 8.74
CA TYR A 419 29.89 9.03 9.30
C TYR A 419 28.52 9.44 8.77
N LEU A 420 28.30 9.29 7.46
CA LEU A 420 27.03 9.66 6.82
C LEU A 420 25.88 8.80 7.37
N TYR A 421 26.08 7.48 7.46
CA TYR A 421 25.07 6.56 8.00
C TYR A 421 24.73 6.87 9.45
N HIS A 422 25.73 7.18 10.29
CA HIS A 422 25.49 7.60 11.66
C HIS A 422 24.70 8.92 11.72
N SER A 423 25.13 9.93 10.95
CA SER A 423 24.54 11.28 10.97
C SER A 423 23.07 11.29 10.52
N LEU A 424 22.72 10.50 9.50
CA LEU A 424 21.35 10.36 9.00
C LEU A 424 20.38 9.75 10.03
N GLN A 425 20.90 9.06 11.05
CA GLN A 425 20.12 8.52 12.16
C GLN A 425 20.04 9.50 13.34
N ALA A 426 21.08 10.31 13.54
CA ALA A 426 21.26 11.16 14.71
C ALA A 426 20.47 12.48 14.63
N ILE A 427 20.17 12.96 13.42
CA ILE A 427 19.56 14.26 13.17
C ILE A 427 18.21 14.06 12.48
N ASP A 428 17.18 14.86 12.82
CA ASP A 428 15.93 14.87 12.04
C ASP A 428 16.20 15.52 10.69
N MET A 429 16.45 14.68 9.68
CA MET A 429 16.64 15.11 8.29
C MET A 429 15.33 15.59 7.64
N GLY A 430 14.19 15.59 8.35
CA GLY A 430 12.89 15.91 7.76
C GLY A 430 12.25 14.73 7.03
N LEU A 431 12.76 13.51 7.20
CA LEU A 431 12.24 12.33 6.54
C LEU A 431 10.77 12.07 6.92
N ARG A 432 9.87 12.05 5.92
CA ARG A 432 8.44 11.78 6.10
C ARG A 432 7.92 10.76 5.08
N ARG A 433 6.86 10.03 5.44
CA ARG A 433 6.01 9.29 4.49
C ARG A 433 4.97 10.24 3.92
N HIS A 434 4.82 10.26 2.59
CA HIS A 434 3.93 11.19 1.89
C HIS A 434 2.74 10.47 1.31
N ARG A 435 1.58 11.14 1.28
CA ARG A 435 0.38 10.61 0.63
C ARG A 435 0.59 10.53 -0.88
N LEU A 436 0.22 9.41 -1.47
CA LEU A 436 0.23 9.21 -2.91
C LEU A 436 -1.01 9.91 -3.50
N GLU A 437 -0.80 10.88 -4.38
CA GLU A 437 -1.90 11.60 -5.05
C GLU A 437 -2.78 10.66 -5.88
N ARG A 438 -2.15 9.68 -6.56
CA ARG A 438 -2.82 8.73 -7.44
C ARG A 438 -2.57 7.32 -6.93
N HIS A 439 -3.45 6.88 -6.06
CA HIS A 439 -3.52 5.48 -5.64
C HIS A 439 -4.97 5.01 -5.63
N ILE A 440 -5.16 3.75 -6.00
CA ILE A 440 -6.47 3.08 -6.03
C ILE A 440 -7.15 3.00 -4.66
N VAL A 441 -6.38 3.12 -3.59
CA VAL A 441 -6.88 3.31 -2.23
C VAL A 441 -6.51 4.72 -1.80
N VAL A 442 -7.52 5.57 -1.65
CA VAL A 442 -7.36 6.97 -1.25
C VAL A 442 -6.74 7.06 0.16
N GLY A 443 -5.80 7.99 0.33
CA GLY A 443 -5.07 8.20 1.59
C GLY A 443 -3.85 7.30 1.77
N THR A 444 -3.52 6.42 0.81
CA THR A 444 -2.32 5.58 0.90
C THR A 444 -1.06 6.45 0.89
N SER A 445 -0.14 6.17 1.80
CA SER A 445 1.16 6.84 1.86
C SER A 445 2.26 5.97 1.24
N THR A 446 3.39 6.59 0.87
CA THR A 446 4.63 5.88 0.54
C THR A 446 4.97 4.90 1.66
N ASN A 447 5.61 3.78 1.33
CA ASN A 447 6.09 2.87 2.37
C ASN A 447 7.34 3.47 3.05
N ASN A 448 8.29 3.94 2.25
CA ASN A 448 9.54 4.56 2.69
C ASN A 448 9.36 6.02 3.13
N PHE A 449 10.34 6.52 3.90
CA PHE A 449 10.42 7.91 4.30
C PHE A 449 11.35 8.66 3.37
N LEU A 450 10.98 9.86 2.95
CA LEU A 450 11.78 10.64 2.02
C LEU A 450 11.84 12.13 2.41
N GLN A 451 12.94 12.76 2.03
CA GLN A 451 13.16 14.20 2.05
C GLN A 451 13.96 14.58 0.80
N ASN A 452 13.50 15.60 0.09
CA ASN A 452 14.16 16.13 -1.09
C ASN A 452 14.90 17.43 -0.73
N PHE A 453 16.08 17.61 -1.31
CA PHE A 453 16.86 18.84 -1.26
C PHE A 453 17.13 19.30 -2.70
N GLY A 454 17.03 20.59 -2.99
CA GLY A 454 17.17 21.13 -4.33
C GLY A 454 15.84 21.26 -5.07
N VAL A 455 15.88 21.18 -6.41
CA VAL A 455 14.69 21.31 -7.26
C VAL A 455 13.70 20.18 -6.95
N PRO A 456 12.42 20.47 -6.69
CA PRO A 456 11.40 19.44 -6.49
C PRO A 456 11.20 18.60 -7.76
N TYR A 457 11.13 17.28 -7.57
CA TYR A 457 10.93 16.32 -8.66
C TYR A 457 9.83 15.31 -8.31
N LYS A 458 8.94 15.02 -9.28
CA LYS A 458 7.93 13.92 -9.50
C LYS A 458 7.32 13.17 -8.30
N PHE A 459 8.09 12.91 -7.26
CA PHE A 459 7.73 12.21 -6.01
C PHE A 459 7.54 13.15 -4.82
N CYS A 460 7.90 14.42 -4.96
CA CYS A 460 7.69 15.45 -3.95
C CYS A 460 6.72 16.49 -4.50
N VAL A 461 5.56 16.63 -3.85
CA VAL A 461 4.74 17.84 -3.97
C VAL A 461 5.68 19.03 -3.65
N PRO A 462 5.65 20.16 -4.37
CA PRO A 462 6.60 21.27 -4.20
C PRO A 462 6.85 21.66 -2.73
N ASN A 463 5.83 21.59 -1.88
CA ASN A 463 5.88 21.88 -0.44
C ASN A 463 6.73 20.91 0.40
N VAL A 464 7.32 19.88 -0.21
CA VAL A 464 8.12 18.83 0.46
C VAL A 464 9.62 18.99 0.23
N SER A 465 10.05 19.73 -0.82
CA SER A 465 11.48 19.95 -1.07
C SER A 465 12.02 21.09 -0.22
N LYS A 466 13.26 20.94 0.25
CA LYS A 466 14.04 22.03 0.87
C LYS A 466 15.05 22.57 -0.14
N PRO A 467 15.36 23.87 -0.15
CA PRO A 467 16.47 24.38 -0.96
C PRO A 467 17.80 23.81 -0.48
N PHE A 468 18.82 23.77 -1.33
CA PHE A 468 20.15 23.29 -0.92
C PHE A 468 20.79 24.14 0.18
N SER A 469 20.41 25.41 0.30
CA SER A 469 20.83 26.28 1.41
C SER A 469 20.41 25.77 2.80
N GLU A 470 19.40 24.89 2.86
CA GLU A 470 18.96 24.22 4.08
C GLU A 470 19.48 22.79 4.21
N ALA A 471 20.30 22.30 3.27
CA ALA A 471 20.82 20.95 3.29
C ALA A 471 21.83 20.76 4.44
N PRO A 472 21.63 19.78 5.34
CA PRO A 472 22.58 19.50 6.41
C PRO A 472 23.95 19.05 5.87
N PRO A 473 25.05 19.20 6.63
CA PRO A 473 26.40 18.81 6.19
C PRO A 473 26.50 17.36 5.68
N ALA A 474 25.78 16.41 6.29
CA ALA A 474 25.75 15.03 5.83
C ALA A 474 25.17 14.90 4.39
N ILE A 475 24.19 15.72 4.03
CA ILE A 475 23.63 15.74 2.67
C ILE A 475 24.62 16.38 1.70
N LEU A 476 25.30 17.45 2.09
CA LEU A 476 26.30 18.12 1.25
C LEU A 476 27.52 17.23 0.97
N HIS A 477 28.04 16.50 1.97
CA HIS A 477 29.10 15.51 1.76
C HIS A 477 28.64 14.35 0.85
N ALA A 478 27.40 13.88 1.01
CA ALA A 478 26.86 12.86 0.11
C ALA A 478 26.71 13.40 -1.33
N TYR A 479 26.24 14.64 -1.48
CA TYR A 479 26.12 15.33 -2.77
C TYR A 479 27.48 15.48 -3.46
N GLY A 480 28.53 15.90 -2.75
CA GLY A 480 29.88 16.01 -3.32
C GLY A 480 30.40 14.67 -3.87
N ARG A 481 30.17 13.57 -3.14
CA ARG A 481 30.51 12.21 -3.62
C ARG A 481 29.72 11.81 -4.87
N LEU A 482 28.45 12.18 -4.93
CA LEU A 482 27.60 11.89 -6.09
C LEU A 482 27.95 12.76 -7.29
N ASP A 483 28.30 14.04 -7.10
CA ASP A 483 28.79 14.91 -8.17
C ASP A 483 30.10 14.38 -8.75
N TRP A 484 31.02 13.92 -7.91
CA TRP A 484 32.23 13.21 -8.35
C TRP A 484 31.87 11.98 -9.20
N ALA A 485 30.94 11.14 -8.75
CA ALA A 485 30.53 9.95 -9.49
C ALA A 485 29.89 10.30 -10.84
N PHE A 486 29.13 11.41 -10.93
CA PHE A 486 28.63 11.95 -12.19
C PHE A 486 29.79 12.27 -13.13
N ARG A 487 30.77 13.05 -12.67
CA ARG A 487 31.94 13.43 -13.48
C ARG A 487 32.69 12.21 -14.00
N GLN A 488 32.89 11.21 -13.15
CA GLN A 488 33.59 9.96 -13.50
C GLN A 488 32.92 9.19 -14.64
N VAL A 489 31.58 9.12 -14.68
CA VAL A 489 30.88 8.40 -15.77
C VAL A 489 30.68 9.24 -17.03
N THR A 490 30.89 10.56 -16.93
CA THR A 490 30.79 11.50 -18.06
C THR A 490 32.14 11.99 -18.57
N GLU A 491 33.25 11.48 -18.04
CA GLU A 491 34.61 11.95 -18.37
C GLU A 491 34.91 11.86 -19.88
N SER A 492 34.44 10.79 -20.53
CA SER A 492 34.58 10.59 -21.98
C SER A 492 33.69 11.51 -22.83
N SER A 493 32.72 12.18 -22.21
CA SER A 493 31.84 13.14 -22.87
C SER A 493 31.49 14.29 -21.92
N PRO A 494 32.41 15.23 -21.66
CA PRO A 494 32.19 16.31 -20.69
C PRO A 494 30.98 17.19 -21.00
N ALA A 495 30.58 17.31 -22.27
CA ALA A 495 29.37 18.02 -22.68
C ALA A 495 28.06 17.34 -22.21
N SER A 496 28.11 16.05 -21.88
CA SER A 496 26.98 15.28 -21.33
C SER A 496 26.82 15.46 -19.82
N TYR A 497 27.84 15.98 -19.13
CA TYR A 497 27.77 16.26 -17.70
C TYR A 497 26.73 17.35 -17.43
N LYS A 498 25.75 16.98 -16.61
CA LYS A 498 24.74 17.88 -16.06
C LYS A 498 24.88 17.85 -14.55
N LYS A 499 25.37 18.95 -13.97
CA LYS A 499 25.55 19.09 -12.52
C LYS A 499 24.23 18.75 -11.80
N PRO A 500 24.21 17.81 -10.85
CA PRO A 500 22.99 17.48 -10.13
C PRO A 500 22.47 18.72 -9.39
N ASN A 501 21.17 18.99 -9.49
CA ASN A 501 20.50 20.11 -8.83
C ASN A 501 19.39 19.62 -7.87
N GLU A 502 19.38 18.32 -7.58
CA GLU A 502 18.44 17.68 -6.68
C GLU A 502 19.12 16.49 -5.98
N VAL A 503 18.79 16.30 -4.70
CA VAL A 503 19.15 15.15 -3.88
C VAL A 503 17.94 14.63 -3.12
N LEU A 504 17.57 13.38 -3.37
CA LEU A 504 16.55 12.65 -2.65
C LEU A 504 17.19 11.74 -1.60
N LEU A 505 16.93 12.01 -0.34
CA LEU A 505 17.20 11.09 0.76
C LEU A 505 15.99 10.18 0.95
N ILE A 506 16.21 8.86 0.94
CA ILE A 506 15.19 7.87 1.27
C ILE A 506 15.69 6.99 2.43
N GLY A 507 14.89 6.89 3.48
CA GLY A 507 15.06 5.95 4.59
C GLY A 507 14.15 4.73 4.45
N TYR A 508 14.76 3.54 4.45
CA TYR A 508 14.10 2.24 4.43
C TYR A 508 14.25 1.56 5.79
N LEU A 509 13.13 1.30 6.44
CA LEU A 509 13.07 0.44 7.63
C LEU A 509 13.23 -1.03 7.22
N GLU A 510 13.35 -1.93 8.20
CA GLU A 510 13.47 -3.36 7.95
C GLU A 510 12.31 -3.89 7.10
N ASP A 511 12.63 -4.80 6.17
CA ASP A 511 11.73 -5.42 5.19
C ASP A 511 11.05 -4.48 4.18
N GLN A 512 11.44 -3.20 4.13
CA GLN A 512 10.97 -2.30 3.07
C GLN A 512 11.72 -2.54 1.76
N GLU A 513 10.95 -2.65 0.68
CA GLU A 513 11.44 -2.76 -0.68
C GLU A 513 10.85 -1.64 -1.57
N LEU A 514 11.54 -1.39 -2.67
CA LEU A 514 11.06 -0.55 -3.75
C LEU A 514 10.77 -1.45 -4.94
N LYS A 515 9.50 -1.48 -5.37
CA LYS A 515 9.05 -2.29 -6.52
C LYS A 515 9.59 -1.74 -7.84
N TYR A 516 9.38 -2.46 -8.93
CA TYR A 516 9.79 -2.00 -10.26
C TYR A 516 9.20 -0.63 -10.58
N HIS A 517 10.09 0.29 -10.93
CA HIS A 517 9.77 1.67 -11.29
C HIS A 517 10.86 2.26 -12.21
N ASP A 518 10.53 3.40 -12.81
CA ASP A 518 11.47 4.34 -13.40
C ASP A 518 11.55 5.60 -12.53
N ASP A 519 12.72 6.25 -12.50
CA ASP A 519 12.90 7.53 -11.84
C ASP A 519 12.14 8.62 -12.60
N GLY A 520 12.16 8.59 -13.93
CA GLY A 520 11.12 9.21 -14.74
C GLY A 520 11.47 9.53 -16.17
N ASN A 521 10.42 9.81 -16.94
CA ASN A 521 10.52 9.99 -18.38
C ASN A 521 10.61 11.48 -18.72
N GLY A 522 11.72 11.90 -19.33
CA GLY A 522 11.85 13.17 -20.05
C GLY A 522 12.11 14.43 -19.23
N SER A 523 11.95 14.40 -17.89
CA SER A 523 12.17 15.55 -17.00
C SER A 523 13.47 15.50 -16.20
N LEU A 524 14.29 14.47 -16.42
CA LEU A 524 15.61 14.32 -15.80
C LEU A 524 16.71 14.32 -16.86
N GLY A 525 17.88 14.78 -16.46
CA GLY A 525 19.13 14.58 -17.19
C GLY A 525 19.48 13.09 -17.31
N PRO A 526 20.48 12.76 -18.14
CA PRO A 526 20.80 11.38 -18.48
C PRO A 526 21.40 10.58 -17.32
N THR A 527 21.92 11.25 -16.30
CA THR A 527 22.69 10.64 -15.21
C THR A 527 21.92 10.70 -13.90
N ILE A 528 21.85 9.55 -13.22
CA ILE A 528 21.28 9.38 -11.88
C ILE A 528 22.27 8.58 -11.07
N ALA A 529 22.72 9.10 -9.92
CA ALA A 529 23.63 8.39 -9.03
C ALA A 529 22.97 8.19 -7.67
N THR A 530 23.15 7.01 -7.09
CA THR A 530 22.62 6.65 -5.77
C THR A 530 23.70 6.08 -4.88
N LEU A 531 23.97 6.75 -3.75
CA LEU A 531 24.83 6.28 -2.67
C LEU A 531 24.00 5.39 -1.73
N CYS A 532 24.53 4.21 -1.43
CA CYS A 532 23.89 3.22 -0.57
C CYS A 532 24.53 3.21 0.82
N LEU A 533 23.73 3.37 1.87
CA LEU A 533 24.22 3.43 3.26
C LEU A 533 23.45 2.47 4.16
N GLY A 534 24.16 1.57 4.83
CA GLY A 534 23.62 0.71 5.89
C GLY A 534 23.44 -0.72 5.41
N SER A 535 22.27 -1.30 5.65
CA SER A 535 21.98 -2.69 5.28
C SER A 535 22.09 -2.91 3.76
N SER A 536 22.55 -4.09 3.36
CA SER A 536 22.72 -4.45 1.95
C SER A 536 21.37 -4.58 1.24
N ALA A 537 21.38 -4.46 -0.08
CA ALA A 537 20.19 -4.62 -0.91
C ALA A 537 20.56 -5.18 -2.28
N SER A 538 19.61 -5.85 -2.92
CA SER A 538 19.76 -6.27 -4.31
C SER A 538 18.93 -5.36 -5.23
N MET A 539 19.59 -4.75 -6.21
CA MET A 539 18.92 -4.03 -7.29
C MET A 539 18.79 -4.94 -8.51
N PHE A 540 17.59 -4.99 -9.09
CA PHE A 540 17.30 -5.79 -10.28
C PHE A 540 16.82 -4.86 -11.39
N ILE A 541 17.26 -5.09 -12.62
CA ILE A 541 16.87 -4.29 -13.78
C ILE A 541 16.28 -5.20 -14.85
N HIS A 542 15.18 -4.76 -15.47
CA HIS A 542 14.65 -5.37 -16.70
C HIS A 542 14.08 -4.35 -17.67
N MET A 543 13.87 -4.78 -18.91
CA MET A 543 13.11 -4.01 -19.90
C MET A 543 11.66 -3.86 -19.47
N LYS A 544 11.08 -2.68 -19.64
CA LYS A 544 9.65 -2.49 -19.36
C LYS A 544 8.81 -3.43 -20.22
N HIS A 545 7.70 -3.89 -19.65
CA HIS A 545 6.77 -4.85 -20.27
C HIS A 545 6.48 -4.54 -21.75
N LYS A 546 6.14 -3.29 -22.09
CA LYS A 546 5.79 -2.88 -23.46
C LYS A 546 6.94 -2.99 -24.47
N TYR A 547 8.20 -2.87 -24.04
CA TYR A 547 9.36 -2.96 -24.93
C TYR A 547 9.85 -4.40 -25.02
N TYR A 548 9.89 -5.12 -23.90
CA TYR A 548 10.25 -6.54 -23.88
C TYR A 548 9.29 -7.37 -24.74
N TYR A 549 7.99 -7.25 -24.51
CA TYR A 549 6.97 -7.99 -25.28
C TYR A 549 6.57 -7.30 -26.58
N GLY A 550 7.06 -6.08 -26.86
CA GLY A 550 6.66 -5.27 -28.01
C GLY A 550 5.20 -4.78 -27.99
N ILE A 551 4.43 -5.16 -26.97
CA ILE A 551 2.99 -4.94 -26.83
C ILE A 551 2.67 -4.45 -25.42
N SER A 552 1.78 -3.46 -25.32
CA SER A 552 1.32 -2.94 -24.05
C SER A 552 0.44 -3.94 -23.30
N LYS A 553 0.19 -3.67 -22.02
CA LYS A 553 -0.75 -4.44 -21.20
C LYS A 553 -2.21 -4.39 -21.70
N LEU A 554 -2.51 -3.51 -22.66
CA LEU A 554 -3.81 -3.42 -23.33
C LEU A 554 -3.87 -4.25 -24.63
N GLY A 555 -2.81 -4.99 -24.97
CA GLY A 555 -2.76 -5.74 -26.23
C GLY A 555 -2.51 -4.86 -27.46
N ILE A 556 -2.04 -3.63 -27.28
CA ILE A 556 -1.72 -2.70 -28.37
C ILE A 556 -0.20 -2.69 -28.57
N PRO A 557 0.34 -2.94 -29.78
CA PRO A 557 1.77 -2.81 -30.07
C PRO A 557 2.33 -1.46 -29.64
N ALA A 558 3.56 -1.42 -29.15
CA ALA A 558 4.19 -0.15 -28.76
C ALA A 558 4.36 0.78 -29.98
N ASP A 559 3.96 2.05 -29.85
CA ASP A 559 4.08 3.07 -30.90
C ASP A 559 5.55 3.28 -31.32
N ASP A 560 6.40 3.42 -30.31
CA ASP A 560 7.85 3.41 -30.44
C ASP A 560 8.34 1.96 -30.29
N ASP A 561 8.80 1.35 -31.40
CA ASP A 561 9.36 0.00 -31.45
C ASP A 561 10.87 0.06 -31.73
N PRO A 562 11.70 0.26 -30.68
CA PRO A 562 13.15 0.33 -30.81
C PRO A 562 13.81 -1.05 -31.04
N VAL A 563 13.04 -2.15 -30.92
CA VAL A 563 13.53 -3.54 -31.05
C VAL A 563 14.86 -3.75 -30.33
N LEU A 564 14.86 -3.62 -29.01
CA LEU A 564 16.07 -3.73 -28.19
C LEU A 564 16.59 -5.17 -28.17
N GLU A 565 17.91 -5.32 -28.19
CA GLU A 565 18.57 -6.63 -28.03
C GLU A 565 18.11 -7.30 -26.74
N GLY A 566 17.78 -8.60 -26.81
CA GLY A 566 17.27 -9.38 -25.68
C GLY A 566 15.75 -9.29 -25.45
N CYS A 567 15.01 -8.47 -26.20
CA CYS A 567 13.54 -8.48 -26.14
C CYS A 567 12.94 -9.79 -26.70
N GLN A 568 11.69 -10.08 -26.35
CA GLN A 568 11.01 -11.25 -26.89
C GLN A 568 10.84 -11.13 -28.41
N ASN A 569 11.12 -12.22 -29.12
CA ASN A 569 11.11 -12.32 -30.58
C ASN A 569 12.09 -11.33 -31.27
N TYR A 570 13.21 -10.98 -30.61
CA TYR A 570 14.17 -10.00 -31.12
C TYR A 570 14.55 -10.19 -32.59
N ALA A 571 15.01 -11.38 -33.00
CA ALA A 571 15.45 -11.64 -34.38
C ALA A 571 14.34 -11.36 -35.41
N ILE A 572 13.13 -11.89 -35.19
CA ILE A 572 11.98 -11.72 -36.08
C ILE A 572 11.55 -10.25 -36.13
N ARG A 573 11.49 -9.58 -34.97
CA ARG A 573 11.12 -8.16 -34.88
C ARG A 573 12.15 -7.27 -35.56
N LYS A 574 13.44 -7.62 -35.47
CA LYS A 574 14.54 -6.89 -36.09
C LYS A 574 14.45 -6.98 -37.61
N GLU A 575 14.32 -8.18 -38.15
CA GLU A 575 14.15 -8.39 -39.60
C GLU A 575 12.91 -7.64 -40.13
N LEU A 576 11.79 -7.73 -39.40
CA LEU A 576 10.56 -7.01 -39.76
C LEU A 576 10.73 -5.49 -39.72
N LYS A 577 11.47 -4.96 -38.73
CA LYS A 577 11.80 -3.54 -38.64
C LYS A 577 12.73 -3.11 -39.78
N GLU A 578 13.72 -3.92 -40.12
CA GLU A 578 14.66 -3.65 -41.21
C GLU A 578 13.92 -3.57 -42.56
N LYS A 579 13.01 -4.51 -42.84
CA LYS A 579 12.13 -4.46 -44.03
C LYS A 579 11.30 -3.17 -44.10
N TYR A 580 10.75 -2.75 -42.97
CA TYR A 580 10.00 -1.49 -42.89
C TYR A 580 10.91 -0.27 -43.14
N LEU A 581 12.09 -0.22 -42.52
CA LEU A 581 13.05 0.87 -42.71
C LEU A 581 13.64 0.91 -44.12
N ALA A 582 13.77 -0.25 -44.77
CA ALA A 582 14.18 -0.37 -46.17
C ALA A 582 13.06 -0.01 -47.17
N GLY A 583 11.83 0.23 -46.70
CA GLY A 583 10.68 0.55 -47.53
C GLY A 583 10.08 -0.64 -48.28
N GLU A 584 10.50 -1.87 -47.96
CA GLU A 584 9.95 -3.10 -48.57
C GLU A 584 8.49 -3.34 -48.14
N ILE A 585 8.12 -2.86 -46.96
CA ILE A 585 6.76 -2.89 -46.43
C ILE A 585 6.35 -1.51 -45.91
N ASN A 586 5.07 -1.18 -46.03
CA ASN A 586 4.53 0.06 -45.47
C ASN A 586 4.21 -0.08 -43.97
N PHE A 587 3.79 1.02 -43.33
CA PHE A 587 3.49 1.03 -41.90
C PHE A 587 2.35 0.08 -41.52
N ASP A 588 1.29 -0.01 -42.32
CA ASP A 588 0.13 -0.86 -42.02
C ASP A 588 0.51 -2.34 -42.08
N GLN A 589 1.31 -2.73 -43.07
CA GLN A 589 1.87 -4.08 -43.18
C GLN A 589 2.78 -4.39 -41.99
N TYR A 590 3.68 -3.47 -41.63
CA TYR A 590 4.55 -3.61 -40.46
C TYR A 590 3.74 -3.76 -39.16
N TYR A 591 2.69 -2.97 -38.98
CA TYR A 591 1.84 -2.98 -37.79
C TYR A 591 1.02 -4.28 -37.68
N GLU A 592 0.41 -4.75 -38.78
CA GLU A 592 -0.36 -5.99 -38.78
C GLU A 592 0.53 -7.22 -38.58
N GLU A 593 1.72 -7.24 -39.17
CA GLU A 593 2.65 -8.35 -38.95
C GLU A 593 3.17 -8.37 -37.51
N ARG A 594 3.42 -7.18 -36.91
CA ARG A 594 3.67 -7.06 -35.46
C ARG A 594 2.53 -7.66 -34.64
N LYS A 595 1.26 -7.32 -34.92
CA LYS A 595 0.13 -7.90 -34.18
C LYS A 595 0.09 -9.43 -34.24
N ARG A 596 0.52 -10.05 -35.35
CA ARG A 596 0.54 -11.51 -35.50
C ARG A 596 1.61 -12.17 -34.64
N ILE A 597 2.80 -11.57 -34.55
CA ILE A 597 3.93 -12.14 -33.80
C ILE A 597 3.89 -11.80 -32.30
N LEU A 598 3.29 -10.67 -31.92
CA LEU A 598 3.25 -10.20 -30.54
C LEU A 598 2.06 -10.79 -29.80
N LYS A 599 2.31 -11.42 -28.65
CA LYS A 599 1.26 -12.01 -27.81
C LYS A 599 1.27 -11.36 -26.44
N TYR A 600 0.10 -10.95 -25.95
CA TYR A 600 -0.02 -10.49 -24.58
C TYR A 600 0.40 -11.60 -23.59
N ARG A 601 1.20 -11.21 -22.60
CA ARG A 601 1.60 -12.05 -21.47
C ARG A 601 1.38 -11.29 -20.19
N SER A 602 0.78 -11.96 -19.19
CA SER A 602 0.59 -11.44 -17.84
C SER A 602 1.85 -11.54 -16.98
N THR A 603 2.87 -12.28 -17.43
CA THR A 603 4.14 -12.46 -16.72
C THR A 603 5.00 -11.21 -16.77
N GLU A 604 5.77 -11.01 -15.71
CA GLU A 604 6.78 -9.96 -15.63
C GLU A 604 7.96 -10.29 -16.56
N PRO A 605 8.58 -9.29 -17.22
CA PRO A 605 9.79 -9.51 -18.01
C PRO A 605 10.93 -10.08 -17.15
N PRO A 606 11.85 -10.86 -17.76
CA PRO A 606 13.01 -11.39 -17.05
C PRO A 606 13.99 -10.27 -16.68
N ASN A 607 14.69 -10.46 -15.55
CA ASN A 607 15.80 -9.59 -15.16
C ASN A 607 17.00 -9.79 -16.11
N ILE A 608 17.63 -8.67 -16.46
CA ILE A 608 18.83 -8.64 -17.29
C ILE A 608 20.05 -8.85 -16.39
N PHE A 609 20.16 -8.04 -15.34
CA PHE A 609 21.19 -8.20 -14.33
C PHE A 609 20.70 -7.84 -12.92
N LYS A 610 21.55 -8.19 -11.95
CA LYS A 610 21.38 -7.91 -10.52
C LYS A 610 22.66 -7.28 -9.99
N LEU A 611 22.51 -6.18 -9.26
CA LEU A 611 23.60 -5.53 -8.52
C LEU A 611 23.40 -5.77 -7.03
N GLU A 612 24.46 -6.15 -6.32
CA GLU A 612 24.45 -6.15 -4.86
C GLU A 612 24.97 -4.81 -4.34
N LEU A 613 24.10 -4.07 -3.67
CA LEU A 613 24.36 -2.76 -3.13
C LEU A 613 24.73 -2.89 -1.65
N PHE A 614 25.98 -2.61 -1.30
CA PHE A 614 26.45 -2.59 0.08
C PHE A 614 26.68 -1.16 0.56
N HIS A 615 26.93 -1.02 1.85
CA HIS A 615 27.29 0.26 2.47
C HIS A 615 28.50 0.90 1.78
N GLY A 616 28.34 2.15 1.36
CA GLY A 616 29.32 2.95 0.63
C GLY A 616 29.29 2.78 -0.89
N HIS A 617 28.57 1.78 -1.42
CA HIS A 617 28.48 1.60 -2.88
C HIS A 617 27.73 2.76 -3.52
N ILE A 618 28.17 3.14 -4.73
CA ILE A 618 27.44 4.09 -5.58
C ILE A 618 26.98 3.36 -6.83
N ALA A 619 25.70 3.44 -7.16
CA ALA A 619 25.15 2.97 -8.42
C ALA A 619 24.79 4.17 -9.29
N VAL A 620 25.32 4.22 -10.51
CA VAL A 620 25.13 5.32 -11.46
C VAL A 620 24.51 4.79 -12.74
N MET A 621 23.30 5.25 -13.06
CA MET A 621 22.67 5.01 -14.35
C MET A 621 22.97 6.20 -15.26
N ASN A 622 23.63 5.96 -16.39
CA ASN A 622 24.01 6.99 -17.36
C ASN A 622 23.43 6.69 -18.74
N GLY A 623 22.46 7.48 -19.17
CA GLY A 623 21.78 7.39 -20.46
C GLY A 623 20.30 7.77 -20.36
N ALA A 624 19.88 8.77 -21.13
CA ALA A 624 18.50 9.29 -21.09
C ALA A 624 17.44 8.21 -21.41
N ASN A 625 17.80 7.20 -22.19
CA ASN A 625 16.91 6.14 -22.61
C ASN A 625 16.77 5.00 -21.57
N ILE A 626 17.62 4.95 -20.54
CA ILE A 626 17.48 3.96 -19.46
C ILE A 626 16.10 4.08 -18.84
N GLN A 627 15.72 5.31 -18.44
CA GLN A 627 14.43 5.56 -17.81
C GLN A 627 13.26 5.33 -18.76
N LYS A 628 13.46 5.49 -20.07
CA LYS A 628 12.44 5.22 -21.08
C LYS A 628 12.18 3.73 -21.21
N TYR A 629 13.22 2.91 -21.40
CA TYR A 629 13.11 1.51 -21.81
C TYR A 629 13.16 0.49 -20.68
N TYR A 630 13.77 0.83 -19.55
CA TYR A 630 14.05 -0.07 -18.45
C TYR A 630 13.37 0.40 -17.17
N GLU A 631 13.14 -0.55 -16.26
CA GLU A 631 12.67 -0.30 -14.90
C GLU A 631 13.50 -1.13 -13.92
N HIS A 632 13.57 -0.67 -12.68
CA HIS A 632 14.38 -1.30 -11.65
C HIS A 632 13.63 -1.43 -10.34
N ARG A 633 13.99 -2.43 -9.54
CA ARG A 633 13.51 -2.63 -8.17
C ARG A 633 14.69 -2.80 -7.23
N VAL A 634 14.49 -2.47 -5.95
CA VAL A 634 15.48 -2.67 -4.90
C VAL A 634 14.85 -3.45 -3.75
N ALA A 635 15.39 -4.64 -3.47
CA ALA A 635 14.98 -5.49 -2.36
C ALA A 635 16.03 -5.41 -1.24
N SER A 636 15.66 -4.85 -0.10
CA SER A 636 16.56 -4.74 1.07
C SER A 636 16.78 -6.10 1.73
N ILE A 637 18.00 -6.35 2.17
CA ILE A 637 18.38 -7.52 2.96
C ILE A 637 18.41 -7.04 4.41
N LYS A 638 17.28 -7.22 5.12
CA LYS A 638 17.05 -6.97 6.56
C LYS A 638 17.86 -5.84 7.24
N GLY A 639 17.15 -4.82 7.70
CA GLY A 639 17.68 -3.76 8.56
C GLY A 639 17.50 -2.37 7.97
N LEU A 640 18.01 -1.35 8.68
CA LEU A 640 17.92 0.05 8.28
C LEU A 640 18.87 0.33 7.11
N ARG A 641 18.34 0.99 6.07
CA ARG A 641 19.10 1.43 4.90
C ARG A 641 18.70 2.84 4.51
N PHE A 642 19.66 3.64 4.07
CA PHE A 642 19.41 4.90 3.38
C PHE A 642 19.90 4.82 1.93
N ALA A 643 19.16 5.46 1.04
CA ALA A 643 19.61 5.76 -0.31
C ALA A 643 19.66 7.28 -0.46
N VAL A 644 20.78 7.81 -0.92
CA VAL A 644 20.92 9.22 -1.28
C VAL A 644 21.09 9.29 -2.78
N THR A 645 20.09 9.79 -3.48
CA THR A 645 20.04 9.81 -4.94
C THR A 645 20.17 11.23 -5.45
N ALA A 646 21.15 11.50 -6.29
CA ALA A 646 21.34 12.79 -6.95
C ALA A 646 20.90 12.72 -8.42
N ARG A 647 20.23 13.77 -8.87
CA ARG A 647 19.72 13.90 -10.24
C ARG A 647 19.89 15.34 -10.73
N HIS A 648 19.86 15.50 -12.04
CA HIS A 648 19.65 16.80 -12.66
C HIS A 648 18.21 16.88 -13.16
N VAL A 649 17.39 17.70 -12.52
CA VAL A 649 16.03 18.03 -12.96
C VAL A 649 16.14 19.06 -14.08
N LEU A 650 15.56 18.73 -15.23
CA LEU A 650 15.50 19.63 -16.38
C LEU A 650 14.40 20.69 -16.17
N PRO A 651 14.56 21.90 -16.72
CA PRO A 651 13.49 22.89 -16.74
C PRO A 651 12.20 22.30 -17.32
N HIS A 652 11.07 22.56 -16.67
CA HIS A 652 9.76 22.11 -17.09
C HIS A 652 8.79 23.30 -17.06
N PRO A 653 7.79 23.38 -17.97
CA PRO A 653 6.82 24.48 -17.97
C PRO A 653 6.08 24.69 -16.64
N ASP A 654 5.93 23.62 -15.85
CA ASP A 654 5.26 23.65 -14.55
C ASP A 654 6.19 24.03 -13.37
N LEU A 655 7.48 24.29 -13.64
CA LEU A 655 8.45 24.72 -12.63
C LEU A 655 8.77 26.21 -12.83
N PHE A 656 8.43 27.03 -11.83
CA PHE A 656 8.79 28.44 -11.80
C PHE A 656 10.31 28.63 -11.63
N GLU A 657 10.83 29.77 -12.08
CA GLU A 657 12.25 30.09 -12.00
C GLU A 657 12.77 30.06 -10.55
N GLU A 658 11.97 30.55 -9.58
CA GLU A 658 12.28 30.51 -8.15
C GLU A 658 12.46 29.08 -7.64
N THR A 659 11.65 28.13 -8.15
CA THR A 659 11.74 26.71 -7.81
C THR A 659 13.03 26.08 -8.35
N MET A 660 13.52 26.55 -9.51
CA MET A 660 14.81 26.11 -10.05
C MET A 660 15.98 26.59 -9.20
N ARG A 661 15.90 27.80 -8.62
CA ARG A 661 16.94 28.36 -7.72
C ARG A 661 17.10 27.57 -6.43
N MET A 662 16.11 26.77 -6.02
CA MET A 662 16.27 25.83 -4.91
C MET A 662 17.44 24.84 -5.13
N GLY A 663 17.72 24.52 -6.40
CA GLY A 663 18.80 23.64 -6.82
C GLY A 663 20.17 24.31 -6.96
N ASP A 664 20.28 25.62 -6.70
CA ASP A 664 21.56 26.32 -6.72
C ASP A 664 22.39 25.90 -5.51
N CYS A 665 23.54 25.29 -5.78
CA CYS A 665 24.45 24.80 -4.75
C CYS A 665 25.89 25.00 -5.20
N GLU A 666 26.61 25.89 -4.52
CA GLU A 666 28.06 26.00 -4.59
C GLU A 666 28.65 25.26 -3.40
N LEU A 667 29.36 24.17 -3.66
CA LEU A 667 29.98 23.39 -2.59
C LEU A 667 31.20 24.15 -2.06
N GLY A 668 31.24 24.36 -0.76
CA GLY A 668 32.46 24.72 -0.05
C GLY A 668 33.56 23.67 -0.26
N PRO A 669 34.85 24.04 -0.20
CA PRO A 669 35.98 23.12 -0.40
C PRO A 669 35.90 21.83 0.43
N GLU A 670 35.34 21.88 1.63
CA GLU A 670 35.16 20.77 2.56
C GLU A 670 34.13 19.71 2.09
N TYR A 671 33.25 20.07 1.15
CA TYR A 671 32.25 19.15 0.58
C TYR A 671 32.67 18.60 -0.78
N ILE A 672 33.76 19.11 -1.37
CA ILE A 672 34.28 18.59 -2.64
C ILE A 672 34.93 17.23 -2.37
N TYR A 673 34.49 16.22 -3.12
CA TYR A 673 35.06 14.89 -3.07
C TYR A 673 35.87 14.63 -4.33
N ASP A 674 37.13 14.24 -4.19
CA ASP A 674 38.04 13.94 -5.31
C ASP A 674 38.14 12.44 -5.62
N GLY A 675 37.44 11.61 -4.86
CA GLY A 675 37.53 10.16 -4.91
C GLY A 675 38.22 9.59 -3.67
N GLN A 676 38.99 10.38 -2.92
CA GLN A 676 39.73 9.92 -1.75
C GLN A 676 39.03 10.31 -0.46
#